data_AF-A0A9P8G3M2-F1
#
_entry.id   AF-A0A9P8G3M2-F1
#
_cell.length_a   1.000
_cell.length_b   1.000
_cell.length_c   1.000
_cell.angle_alpha   90.00
_cell.angle_beta   90.00
_cell.angle_gamma   90.00
#
_symmetry.space_group_name_H-M   'P 1'
#
loop_
_entity.id
_entity.type
_entity.pdbx_description
1 polymer ?
#
loop_
_entity_poly.entity_id
_entity_poly.type
_entity_poly.pdbx_seq_one_letter_code
_entity_poly.pdbx_strand_id
1 'polypeptide(L)'
;MGYTREELPMHTKSTSLFNNLDTMPGDPIFGLMALYAKDPAEKKASLTIGVYRDEEGKPWVLPTVKKVEKMIAEDVATNHEYLPMEGLQPFVESARDLLFGNPSASLTSRIGSLQTISGTGAVHLGARFLNDSLSPKRIWVSDPTWGNHHAIFDVAAPNVEQKMYPYYDAATCSLNFSGMMETLERDAQPGDLILLHACAHNPTGIDPTKEQWEKIADLCERKHLFPFFDSAYQGFASGDVDEDAWAVRHFVSRGTLELVVAQSFSKNFGLYGQRVGAFHIVAADQDAKDKALSNLIHLQRAEISNPPVYGARIVAFILRNEELKREWEQDLLIMSGRIKAMRAALYGELQALQTPGNWEHIVNQNVSTEIDLYEILEISRSASKTDIKKAYHKAARTHHPDKVPEDQRAAADERFKDIQQAYEILSDDSTREMYDMHGMAAFEKGGAGGGAGPDLDDILAQMFGQGMGGMGGGFEGMGGMPGMGGMGGRGGPRKSKNEVQEYEVTLEELYKGKTTRFASTKNVICTNCEGSGGKANAKPKKCGTCDGRGSKVALRPVGPGLVTQETVPCSTCSGRGSYFPDDKKCKKCKGVRTTSQRKILELYIPPGSRQGDKIVLSGEADQVPDQEPGDIIFELVEAPHEVFHRAGADLQAELKISLQEALTGFNRVVLKHLDGRGISMHVTQPAGRILRPGEILKIAGEGMPIKRSDAKGDLYLIVDVVFPEDGWIKDEATIQKIRDVLPKTGAEDITAEEVDEVDFEVVKDMDDFGAGSGDPRAAEWEDDSEEEGEAAQCAQQ
;
A
#
# COMPACT_ATOMS: atom_id res chain seq x y z
N MET A 1 -38.81 38.48 39.93
CA MET A 1 -39.35 38.08 38.61
C MET A 1 -39.03 36.60 38.45
N GLY A 2 -40.02 35.75 38.70
CA GLY A 2 -39.87 34.29 38.54
C GLY A 2 -40.15 33.90 37.10
N TYR A 3 -39.30 33.06 36.53
CA TYR A 3 -39.59 32.36 35.29
C TYR A 3 -39.94 30.91 35.67
N THR A 4 -41.23 30.60 35.62
CA THR A 4 -41.75 29.24 35.66
C THR A 4 -41.42 28.53 34.36
N ARG A 5 -40.82 27.35 34.47
CA ARG A 5 -40.47 26.47 33.36
C ARG A 5 -41.78 25.85 32.85
N GLU A 6 -42.31 26.37 31.75
CA GLU A 6 -43.45 25.77 31.06
C GLU A 6 -43.04 24.38 30.51
N GLU A 7 -43.89 23.39 30.75
CA GLU A 7 -43.74 22.02 30.25
C GLU A 7 -43.83 22.03 28.72
N LEU A 8 -42.74 21.65 28.05
CA LEU A 8 -42.72 21.45 26.60
C LEU A 8 -43.67 20.29 26.23
N PRO A 9 -44.53 20.47 25.21
CA PRO A 9 -45.49 19.45 24.82
C PRO A 9 -44.77 18.20 24.27
N MET A 10 -45.26 17.02 24.65
CA MET A 10 -44.79 15.73 24.13
C MET A 10 -44.76 15.76 22.60
N HIS A 11 -43.57 15.69 22.02
CA HIS A 11 -43.36 15.64 20.58
C HIS A 11 -44.15 14.47 19.98
N THR A 12 -45.16 14.79 19.18
CA THR A 12 -45.71 13.89 18.16
C THR A 12 -44.54 13.37 17.32
N LYS A 13 -44.41 12.05 17.14
CA LYS A 13 -43.39 11.43 16.28
C LYS A 13 -43.35 12.18 14.94
N SER A 14 -42.29 12.96 14.72
CA SER A 14 -42.05 13.63 13.45
C SER A 14 -41.97 12.57 12.36
N THR A 15 -42.81 12.67 11.33
CA THR A 15 -42.64 11.90 10.09
C THR A 15 -41.27 12.24 9.50
N SER A 16 -40.43 11.23 9.28
CA SER A 16 -39.12 11.43 8.66
C SER A 16 -39.31 11.87 7.20
N LEU A 17 -38.51 12.83 6.75
CA LEU A 17 -38.42 13.23 5.34
C LEU A 17 -37.93 12.07 4.45
N PHE A 18 -37.35 11.03 5.04
CA PHE A 18 -36.79 9.87 4.34
C PHE A 18 -37.74 8.66 4.29
N ASN A 19 -38.96 8.78 4.80
CA ASN A 19 -39.93 7.66 4.82
C ASN A 19 -40.31 7.15 3.43
N ASN A 20 -40.09 7.93 2.38
CA ASN A 20 -40.40 7.56 1.00
C ASN A 20 -39.17 7.05 0.22
N LEU A 21 -38.00 6.90 0.86
CA LEU A 21 -36.84 6.32 0.19
C LEU A 21 -36.99 4.81 0.11
N ASP A 22 -36.83 4.27 -1.10
CA ASP A 22 -36.71 2.84 -1.30
C ASP A 22 -35.40 2.33 -0.70
N THR A 23 -35.45 1.11 -0.16
CA THR A 23 -34.23 0.42 0.26
C THR A 23 -33.49 -0.04 -0.98
N MET A 24 -32.30 0.50 -1.21
CA MET A 24 -31.46 0.07 -2.33
C MET A 24 -30.94 -1.35 -2.06
N PRO A 25 -30.96 -2.25 -3.06
CA PRO A 25 -30.32 -3.56 -2.92
C PRO A 25 -28.81 -3.37 -2.67
N GLY A 26 -28.23 -4.20 -1.80
CA GLY A 26 -26.78 -4.20 -1.58
C GLY A 26 -26.03 -4.63 -2.84
N ASP A 27 -24.77 -4.18 -2.97
CA ASP A 27 -23.90 -4.63 -4.06
C ASP A 27 -23.71 -6.16 -3.99
N PRO A 28 -23.90 -6.89 -5.10
CA PRO A 28 -23.87 -8.35 -5.08
C PRO A 28 -22.50 -8.92 -4.69
N ILE A 29 -21.39 -8.24 -5.02
CA ILE A 29 -20.03 -8.69 -4.72
C ILE A 29 -19.68 -8.40 -3.25
N PHE A 30 -19.92 -7.18 -2.78
CA PHE A 30 -19.68 -6.82 -1.38
C PHE A 30 -20.67 -7.49 -0.42
N GLY A 31 -21.88 -7.81 -0.88
CA GLY A 31 -22.84 -8.63 -0.14
C GLY A 31 -22.31 -10.03 0.15
N LEU A 32 -21.67 -10.67 -0.84
CA LEU A 32 -21.05 -11.99 -0.67
C LEU A 32 -19.87 -11.97 0.33
N MET A 33 -19.08 -10.90 0.34
CA MET A 33 -18.04 -10.68 1.37
C MET A 33 -18.62 -10.66 2.79
N ALA A 34 -19.74 -9.95 2.98
CA ALA A 34 -20.41 -9.88 4.28
C ALA A 34 -21.02 -11.24 4.68
N LEU A 35 -21.48 -12.03 3.72
CA LEU A 35 -21.93 -13.40 3.96
C LEU A 35 -20.76 -14.32 4.33
N TYR A 36 -19.65 -14.28 3.59
CA TYR A 36 -18.43 -15.04 3.88
C TYR A 36 -17.87 -14.73 5.29
N ALA A 37 -17.85 -13.46 5.69
CA ALA A 37 -17.38 -13.05 7.01
C ALA A 37 -18.26 -13.61 8.14
N LYS A 38 -19.58 -13.74 7.90
CA LYS A 38 -20.56 -14.26 8.86
C LYS A 38 -20.68 -15.79 8.86
N ASP A 39 -20.16 -16.45 7.84
CA ASP A 39 -20.23 -17.90 7.71
C ASP A 39 -19.34 -18.57 8.77
N PRO A 40 -19.89 -19.39 9.68
CA PRO A 40 -19.11 -20.07 10.72
C PRO A 40 -18.40 -21.33 10.21
N ALA A 41 -18.63 -21.76 8.96
CA ALA A 41 -18.03 -22.98 8.43
C ALA A 41 -16.50 -22.89 8.41
N GLU A 42 -15.83 -23.89 8.98
CA GLU A 42 -14.37 -23.98 9.08
C GLU A 42 -13.71 -24.05 7.69
N LYS A 43 -14.35 -24.74 6.74
CA LYS A 43 -13.86 -24.93 5.36
C LYS A 43 -14.45 -23.94 4.35
N LYS A 44 -14.76 -22.72 4.77
CA LYS A 44 -15.28 -21.69 3.87
C LYS A 44 -14.19 -21.14 2.94
N ALA A 45 -14.50 -21.03 1.64
CA ALA A 45 -13.62 -20.42 0.65
C ALA A 45 -14.25 -19.15 0.07
N SER A 46 -13.46 -18.07 -0.04
CA SER A 46 -13.91 -16.83 -0.68
C SER A 46 -13.40 -16.77 -2.12
N LEU A 47 -14.26 -17.09 -3.09
CA LEU A 47 -14.02 -16.95 -4.54
C LEU A 47 -14.82 -15.77 -5.13
N THR A 48 -14.99 -14.71 -4.35
CA THR A 48 -15.97 -13.64 -4.63
C THR A 48 -15.31 -12.40 -5.22
N ILE A 49 -14.56 -11.65 -4.39
CA ILE A 49 -13.88 -10.42 -4.80
C ILE A 49 -12.48 -10.72 -5.34
N GLY A 50 -12.12 -10.09 -6.46
CA GLY A 50 -10.78 -10.16 -7.06
C GLY A 50 -9.74 -9.37 -6.27
N VAL A 51 -9.47 -9.78 -5.03
CA VAL A 51 -8.36 -9.30 -4.21
C VAL A 51 -7.40 -10.47 -4.04
N TYR A 52 -6.15 -10.27 -4.44
CA TYR A 52 -5.13 -11.31 -4.36
C TYR A 52 -4.95 -11.82 -2.93
N ARG A 53 -4.63 -13.11 -2.82
CA ARG A 53 -4.36 -13.84 -1.60
C ARG A 53 -3.08 -14.65 -1.76
N ASP A 54 -2.34 -14.83 -0.68
CA ASP A 54 -1.19 -15.74 -0.60
C ASP A 54 -1.64 -17.21 -0.55
N GLU A 55 -0.67 -18.10 -0.31
CA GLU A 55 -0.80 -19.54 -0.19
C GLU A 55 -1.73 -19.96 0.97
N GLU A 56 -1.80 -19.16 2.04
CA GLU A 56 -2.65 -19.38 3.20
C GLU A 56 -4.06 -18.76 3.04
N GLY A 57 -4.33 -18.13 1.90
CA GLY A 57 -5.61 -17.47 1.66
C GLY A 57 -5.77 -16.13 2.40
N LYS A 58 -4.68 -15.52 2.87
CA LYS A 58 -4.62 -14.23 3.57
C LYS A 58 -4.27 -13.08 2.60
N PRO A 59 -4.60 -11.81 2.95
CA PRO A 59 -4.23 -10.66 2.13
C PRO A 59 -2.70 -10.52 2.01
N TRP A 60 -2.20 -10.54 0.78
CA TRP A 60 -0.78 -10.37 0.50
C TRP A 60 -0.47 -8.90 0.17
N VAL A 61 0.30 -8.24 1.03
CA VAL A 61 0.89 -6.92 0.72
C VAL A 61 2.26 -7.17 0.11
N LEU A 62 2.45 -6.67 -1.12
CA LEU A 62 3.68 -6.87 -1.89
C LEU A 62 4.93 -6.52 -1.06
N PRO A 63 5.96 -7.37 -1.01
CA PRO A 63 7.24 -7.09 -0.37
C PRO A 63 7.80 -5.72 -0.75
N THR A 64 7.76 -5.37 -2.05
CA THR A 64 8.25 -4.06 -2.53
C THR A 64 7.44 -2.90 -1.95
N VAL A 65 6.12 -3.06 -1.84
CA VAL A 65 5.24 -2.05 -1.23
C VAL A 65 5.55 -1.89 0.26
N LYS A 66 5.65 -2.99 1.02
CA LYS A 66 6.01 -2.95 2.45
C LYS A 66 7.35 -2.24 2.68
N LYS A 67 8.34 -2.53 1.82
CA LYS A 67 9.67 -1.91 1.85
C LYS A 67 9.58 -0.39 1.65
N VAL A 68 8.82 0.05 0.64
CA VAL A 68 8.63 1.47 0.35
C VAL A 68 7.80 2.19 1.42
N GLU A 69 6.80 1.55 2.02
CA GLU A 69 6.03 2.13 3.13
C GLU A 69 6.93 2.50 4.31
N LYS A 70 7.89 1.63 4.67
CA LYS A 70 8.90 1.93 5.71
C LYS A 70 9.78 3.13 5.30
N MET A 71 10.28 3.14 4.07
CA MET A 71 11.09 4.25 3.55
C MET A 71 10.35 5.59 3.60
N ILE A 72 9.06 5.61 3.23
CA ILE A 72 8.24 6.82 3.28
C ILE A 72 8.00 7.26 4.73
N ALA A 73 7.80 6.32 5.65
CA ALA A 73 7.60 6.61 7.07
C ALA A 73 8.84 7.21 7.74
N GLU A 74 10.04 6.82 7.29
CA GLU A 74 11.32 7.30 7.80
C GLU A 74 11.78 8.62 7.15
N ASP A 75 11.24 8.98 5.97
CA ASP A 75 11.61 10.21 5.27
C ASP A 75 11.03 11.45 5.95
N VAL A 76 11.91 12.27 6.55
CA VAL A 76 11.56 13.54 7.20
C VAL A 76 10.94 14.59 6.27
N ALA A 77 11.04 14.42 4.94
CA ALA A 77 10.38 15.27 3.95
C ALA A 77 8.91 14.86 3.70
N THR A 78 8.52 13.64 4.09
CA THR A 78 7.15 13.14 4.00
C THR A 78 6.21 14.02 4.84
N ASN A 79 5.13 14.46 4.21
CA ASN A 79 4.08 15.29 4.82
C ASN A 79 2.69 14.90 4.32
N HIS A 80 1.63 15.48 4.90
CA HIS A 80 0.24 15.24 4.49
C HIS A 80 -0.41 16.48 3.88
N GLU A 81 0.40 17.32 3.22
CA GLU A 81 -0.10 18.51 2.53
C GLU A 81 -0.97 18.14 1.32
N TYR A 82 -1.86 19.07 0.94
CA TYR A 82 -2.66 18.92 -0.27
C TYR A 82 -1.78 18.88 -1.52
N LEU A 83 -2.14 17.99 -2.44
CA LEU A 83 -1.52 17.93 -3.77
C LEU A 83 -2.08 19.01 -4.71
N PRO A 84 -1.35 19.31 -5.81
CA PRO A 84 -1.95 19.92 -6.99
C PRO A 84 -3.22 19.17 -7.42
N MET A 85 -4.14 19.85 -8.10
CA MET A 85 -5.43 19.26 -8.49
C MET A 85 -5.26 18.11 -9.50
N GLU A 86 -4.19 18.16 -10.29
CA GLU A 86 -3.74 17.10 -11.20
C GLU A 86 -3.21 15.87 -10.45
N GLY A 87 -2.85 16.01 -9.17
CA GLY A 87 -2.21 15.00 -8.35
C GLY A 87 -0.70 15.16 -8.21
N LEU A 88 -0.08 14.09 -7.73
CA LEU A 88 1.36 14.04 -7.49
C LEU A 88 2.10 13.87 -8.83
N GLN A 89 2.79 14.92 -9.30
CA GLN A 89 3.44 14.92 -10.62
C GLN A 89 4.36 13.72 -10.87
N PRO A 90 5.27 13.32 -9.94
CA PRO A 90 6.06 12.11 -10.10
C PRO A 90 5.23 10.83 -10.35
N PHE A 91 4.06 10.71 -9.72
CA PHE A 91 3.15 9.59 -9.94
C PHE A 91 2.45 9.67 -11.30
N VAL A 92 1.94 10.85 -11.67
CA VAL A 92 1.22 11.06 -12.93
C VAL A 92 2.11 10.75 -14.13
N GLU A 93 3.38 11.17 -14.08
CA GLU A 93 4.41 10.83 -15.08
C GLU A 93 4.66 9.32 -15.14
N SER A 94 4.93 8.69 -13.99
CA SER A 94 5.20 7.25 -13.94
C SER A 94 4.01 6.39 -14.39
N ALA A 95 2.78 6.80 -14.07
CA ALA A 95 1.56 6.14 -14.49
C ALA A 95 1.40 6.19 -16.03
N ARG A 96 1.60 7.37 -16.62
CA ARG A 96 1.63 7.57 -18.08
C ARG A 96 2.70 6.68 -18.71
N ASP A 97 3.92 6.73 -18.19
CA ASP A 97 5.07 6.06 -18.81
C ASP A 97 4.94 4.54 -18.72
N LEU A 98 4.40 4.00 -17.63
CA LEU A 98 4.06 2.58 -17.49
C LEU A 98 3.01 2.14 -18.52
N LEU A 99 1.95 2.92 -18.71
CA LEU A 99 0.88 2.57 -19.63
C LEU A 99 1.33 2.64 -21.10
N PHE A 100 2.01 3.73 -21.48
CA PHE A 100 2.36 4.02 -22.87
C PHE A 100 3.78 3.58 -23.29
N GLY A 101 4.56 2.99 -22.37
CA GLY A 101 5.88 2.43 -22.67
C GLY A 101 6.94 3.50 -22.94
N ASN A 102 7.08 4.47 -22.02
CA ASN A 102 7.99 5.62 -22.17
C ASN A 102 7.79 6.37 -23.50
N PRO A 103 6.61 6.99 -23.70
CA PRO A 103 6.22 7.58 -24.97
C PRO A 103 7.21 8.65 -25.47
N SER A 104 7.38 8.73 -26.79
CA SER A 104 8.18 9.79 -27.43
C SER A 104 7.67 11.18 -27.08
N ALA A 105 8.52 12.22 -27.13
CA ALA A 105 8.12 13.59 -26.83
C ALA A 105 6.92 14.08 -27.66
N SER A 106 6.81 13.64 -28.92
CA SER A 106 5.69 13.95 -29.82
C SER A 106 4.37 13.33 -29.36
N LEU A 107 4.42 12.12 -28.82
CA LEU A 107 3.23 11.47 -28.26
C LEU A 107 2.89 12.07 -26.89
N THR A 108 3.89 12.29 -26.04
CA THR A 108 3.74 12.90 -24.71
C THR A 108 3.08 14.28 -24.77
N SER A 109 3.35 15.09 -25.79
CA SER A 109 2.69 16.40 -25.96
C SER A 109 1.19 16.31 -26.21
N ARG A 110 0.69 15.16 -26.68
CA ARG A 110 -0.73 14.86 -26.92
C ARG A 110 -1.40 14.12 -25.77
N ILE A 111 -0.64 13.66 -24.77
CA ILE A 111 -1.19 12.93 -23.62
C ILE A 111 -1.46 13.90 -22.47
N GLY A 112 -2.72 13.98 -22.06
CA GLY A 112 -3.13 14.59 -20.79
C GLY A 112 -3.26 13.51 -19.74
N SER A 113 -2.77 13.75 -18.53
CA SER A 113 -2.84 12.77 -17.44
C SER A 113 -3.08 13.46 -16.12
N LEU A 114 -3.91 12.85 -15.27
CA LEU A 114 -4.11 13.27 -13.89
C LEU A 114 -4.39 12.07 -13.01
N GLN A 115 -4.05 12.20 -11.73
CA GLN A 115 -4.34 11.20 -10.71
C GLN A 115 -5.83 11.21 -10.35
N THR A 116 -6.39 10.03 -10.08
CA THR A 116 -7.80 9.82 -9.74
C THR A 116 -7.96 8.87 -8.54
N ILE A 117 -9.20 8.71 -8.05
CA ILE A 117 -9.55 7.73 -7.01
C ILE A 117 -9.65 6.33 -7.62
N SER A 118 -8.50 5.73 -7.90
CA SER A 118 -8.40 4.41 -8.55
C SER A 118 -9.08 4.37 -9.93
N GLY A 119 -9.25 3.17 -10.48
CA GLY A 119 -9.95 2.96 -11.76
C GLY A 119 -11.40 3.41 -11.71
N THR A 120 -12.11 3.17 -10.59
CA THR A 120 -13.50 3.62 -10.42
C THR A 120 -13.63 5.14 -10.56
N GLY A 121 -12.75 5.91 -9.92
CA GLY A 121 -12.72 7.36 -10.06
C GLY A 121 -12.31 7.80 -11.46
N ALA A 122 -11.42 7.07 -12.12
CA ALA A 122 -11.04 7.35 -13.52
C ALA A 122 -12.19 7.10 -14.50
N VAL A 123 -12.95 6.01 -14.35
CA VAL A 123 -14.14 5.72 -15.16
C VAL A 123 -15.22 6.77 -14.93
N HIS A 124 -15.49 7.12 -13.67
CA HIS A 124 -16.47 8.17 -13.32
C HIS A 124 -16.09 9.52 -13.93
N LEU A 125 -14.85 9.97 -13.70
CA LEU A 125 -14.37 11.25 -14.19
C LEU A 125 -14.38 11.30 -15.72
N GLY A 126 -13.95 10.21 -16.37
CA GLY A 126 -13.97 10.07 -17.83
C GLY A 126 -15.39 10.10 -18.40
N ALA A 127 -16.32 9.33 -17.82
CA ALA A 127 -17.72 9.31 -18.23
C ALA A 127 -18.36 10.70 -18.08
N ARG A 128 -18.14 11.36 -16.93
CA ARG A 128 -18.64 12.72 -16.67
C ARG A 128 -18.07 13.73 -17.65
N PHE A 129 -16.75 13.70 -17.86
CA PHE A 129 -16.06 14.59 -18.78
C PHE A 129 -16.55 14.42 -20.22
N LEU A 130 -16.67 13.19 -20.72
CA LEU A 130 -17.12 12.92 -22.08
C LEU A 130 -18.60 13.27 -22.28
N ASN A 131 -19.45 13.04 -21.28
CA ASN A 131 -20.84 13.51 -21.28
C ASN A 131 -20.91 15.03 -21.49
N ASP A 132 -20.12 15.78 -20.73
CA ASP A 132 -20.15 17.25 -20.73
C ASP A 132 -19.44 17.86 -21.96
N SER A 133 -18.39 17.21 -22.47
CA SER A 133 -17.54 17.77 -23.54
C SER A 133 -17.90 17.28 -24.95
N LEU A 134 -18.25 16.01 -25.11
CA LEU A 134 -18.57 15.40 -26.41
C LEU A 134 -20.06 15.08 -26.57
N SER A 135 -20.79 14.95 -25.47
CA SER A 135 -22.22 14.57 -25.43
C SER A 135 -22.53 13.38 -26.36
N PRO A 136 -21.82 12.24 -26.20
CA PRO A 136 -22.03 11.07 -27.03
C PRO A 136 -23.46 10.55 -26.83
N LYS A 137 -24.05 10.02 -27.90
CA LYS A 137 -25.40 9.45 -27.81
C LYS A 137 -25.41 8.13 -27.06
N ARG A 138 -24.36 7.32 -27.26
CA ARG A 138 -24.27 5.96 -26.75
C ARG A 138 -22.89 5.61 -26.26
N ILE A 139 -22.86 4.65 -25.35
CA ILE A 139 -21.68 3.87 -25.03
C ILE A 139 -21.94 2.39 -25.27
N TRP A 140 -21.00 1.74 -25.95
CA TRP A 140 -20.98 0.31 -26.19
C TRP A 140 -20.17 -0.38 -25.10
N VAL A 141 -20.77 -1.34 -24.40
CA VAL A 141 -20.17 -2.09 -23.30
C VAL A 141 -20.27 -3.59 -23.61
N SER A 142 -19.28 -4.37 -23.22
CA SER A 142 -19.29 -5.83 -23.45
C SER A 142 -20.42 -6.53 -22.68
N ASP A 143 -20.96 -7.60 -23.25
CA ASP A 143 -21.88 -8.52 -22.57
C ASP A 143 -21.20 -9.88 -22.31
N PRO A 144 -20.86 -10.21 -21.05
CA PRO A 144 -20.98 -9.38 -19.84
C PRO A 144 -19.82 -8.37 -19.68
N THR A 145 -19.88 -7.54 -18.63
CA THR A 145 -18.81 -6.62 -18.21
C THR A 145 -18.70 -6.52 -16.68
N TRP A 146 -17.77 -5.72 -16.16
CA TRP A 146 -17.73 -5.36 -14.74
C TRP A 146 -19.01 -4.58 -14.39
N GLY A 147 -19.88 -5.17 -13.57
CA GLY A 147 -21.25 -4.66 -13.35
C GLY A 147 -21.33 -3.20 -12.89
N ASN A 148 -20.30 -2.69 -12.21
CA ASN A 148 -20.27 -1.30 -11.77
C ASN A 148 -20.08 -0.29 -12.92
N HIS A 149 -19.69 -0.72 -14.13
CA HIS A 149 -19.70 0.15 -15.31
C HIS A 149 -21.07 0.79 -15.52
N HIS A 150 -22.15 0.00 -15.39
CA HIS A 150 -23.50 0.53 -15.57
C HIS A 150 -23.87 1.58 -14.54
N ALA A 151 -23.61 1.29 -13.26
CA ALA A 151 -23.91 2.21 -12.17
C ALA A 151 -23.10 3.52 -12.29
N ILE A 152 -21.83 3.44 -12.69
CA ILE A 152 -21.01 4.63 -12.90
C ILE A 152 -21.57 5.48 -14.04
N PHE A 153 -21.88 4.87 -15.20
CA PHE A 153 -22.42 5.62 -16.33
C PHE A 153 -23.82 6.19 -16.06
N ASP A 154 -24.68 5.50 -15.32
CA ASP A 154 -25.99 6.01 -14.91
C ASP A 154 -25.87 7.29 -14.05
N VAL A 155 -24.84 7.38 -13.21
CA VAL A 155 -24.60 8.54 -12.34
C VAL A 155 -23.84 9.65 -13.07
N ALA A 156 -22.75 9.30 -13.75
CA ALA A 156 -21.81 10.27 -14.33
C ALA A 156 -22.30 10.81 -15.69
N ALA A 157 -23.01 9.98 -16.46
CA ALA A 157 -23.41 10.26 -17.84
C ALA A 157 -24.87 9.83 -18.12
N PRO A 158 -25.87 10.32 -17.35
CA PRO A 158 -27.26 9.86 -17.41
C PRO A 158 -27.96 10.07 -18.76
N ASN A 159 -27.39 10.89 -19.65
CA ASN A 159 -27.94 11.16 -20.98
C ASN A 159 -27.34 10.27 -22.08
N VAL A 160 -26.37 9.41 -21.74
CA VAL A 160 -25.69 8.51 -22.68
C VAL A 160 -26.37 7.16 -22.63
N GLU A 161 -26.96 6.71 -23.74
CA GLU A 161 -27.61 5.41 -23.82
C GLU A 161 -26.58 4.27 -23.76
N GLN A 162 -26.71 3.39 -22.77
CA GLN A 162 -25.85 2.22 -22.65
C GLN A 162 -26.35 1.10 -23.59
N LYS A 163 -25.48 0.63 -24.50
CA LYS A 163 -25.73 -0.51 -25.39
C LYS A 163 -24.70 -1.60 -25.17
N MET A 164 -25.14 -2.83 -25.37
CA MET A 164 -24.30 -4.00 -25.20
C MET A 164 -23.84 -4.56 -26.55
N TYR A 165 -22.61 -5.06 -26.60
CA TYR A 165 -22.13 -5.90 -27.72
C TYR A 165 -21.77 -7.31 -27.20
N PRO A 166 -22.07 -8.37 -27.98
CA PRO A 166 -21.74 -9.74 -27.57
C PRO A 166 -20.23 -9.87 -27.31
N TYR A 167 -19.85 -10.49 -26.20
CA TYR A 167 -18.44 -10.74 -25.87
C TYR A 167 -18.19 -12.20 -25.52
N TYR A 168 -19.01 -12.80 -24.65
CA TYR A 168 -18.85 -14.18 -24.23
C TYR A 168 -19.82 -15.13 -24.94
N ASP A 169 -19.33 -16.27 -25.41
CA ASP A 169 -20.16 -17.38 -25.85
C ASP A 169 -20.20 -18.48 -24.78
N ALA A 170 -21.35 -18.61 -24.12
CA ALA A 170 -21.57 -19.59 -23.06
C ALA A 170 -21.53 -21.05 -23.53
N ALA A 171 -21.75 -21.31 -24.82
CA ALA A 171 -21.69 -22.67 -25.36
C ALA A 171 -20.24 -23.15 -25.55
N THR A 172 -19.33 -22.22 -25.88
CA THR A 172 -17.93 -22.52 -26.16
C THR A 172 -16.97 -22.04 -25.06
N CYS A 173 -17.47 -21.31 -24.06
CA CYS A 173 -16.68 -20.63 -23.04
C CYS A 173 -15.57 -19.75 -23.63
N SER A 174 -15.83 -19.10 -24.77
CA SER A 174 -14.82 -18.38 -25.55
C SER A 174 -15.31 -16.98 -25.96
N LEU A 175 -14.43 -16.20 -26.62
CA LEU A 175 -14.77 -14.89 -27.17
C LEU A 175 -15.70 -15.03 -28.37
N ASN A 176 -16.90 -14.43 -28.28
CA ASN A 176 -17.83 -14.27 -29.39
C ASN A 176 -17.40 -13.12 -30.33
N PHE A 177 -16.23 -13.28 -30.94
CA PHE A 177 -15.61 -12.23 -31.75
C PHE A 177 -16.45 -11.88 -32.99
N SER A 178 -17.06 -12.87 -33.65
CA SER A 178 -17.93 -12.59 -34.80
C SER A 178 -19.17 -11.80 -34.38
N GLY A 179 -19.85 -12.20 -33.30
CA GLY A 179 -21.02 -11.49 -32.80
C GLY A 179 -20.71 -10.07 -32.33
N MET A 180 -19.55 -9.87 -31.70
CA MET A 180 -19.02 -8.53 -31.36
C MET A 180 -18.91 -7.66 -32.61
N MET A 181 -18.15 -8.11 -33.61
CA MET A 181 -17.85 -7.33 -34.80
C MET A 181 -19.09 -7.08 -35.65
N GLU A 182 -19.95 -8.08 -35.83
CA GLU A 182 -21.21 -7.94 -36.59
C GLU A 182 -22.17 -6.94 -35.95
N THR A 183 -22.30 -6.96 -34.62
CA THR A 183 -23.17 -6.04 -33.88
C THR A 183 -22.66 -4.61 -33.97
N LEU A 184 -21.38 -4.40 -33.70
CA LEU A 184 -20.78 -3.07 -33.76
C LEU A 184 -20.77 -2.51 -35.20
N GLU A 185 -20.48 -3.34 -36.20
CA GLU A 185 -20.53 -2.92 -37.60
C GLU A 185 -21.95 -2.50 -38.02
N ARG A 186 -22.98 -3.22 -37.56
CA ARG A 186 -24.37 -2.94 -37.91
C ARG A 186 -24.92 -1.70 -37.19
N ASP A 187 -24.68 -1.59 -35.89
CA ASP A 187 -25.48 -0.72 -35.02
C ASP A 187 -24.71 0.49 -34.46
N ALA A 188 -23.38 0.41 -34.31
CA ALA A 188 -22.57 1.50 -33.81
C ALA A 188 -22.49 2.64 -34.82
N GLN A 189 -22.52 3.88 -34.33
CA GLN A 189 -22.51 5.09 -35.16
C GLN A 189 -21.33 5.99 -34.82
N PRO A 190 -20.90 6.86 -35.76
CA PRO A 190 -19.86 7.85 -35.50
C PRO A 190 -20.12 8.67 -34.24
N GLY A 191 -19.08 8.79 -33.40
CA GLY A 191 -19.11 9.50 -32.12
C GLY A 191 -19.69 8.69 -30.95
N ASP A 192 -20.14 7.45 -31.16
CA ASP A 192 -20.44 6.55 -30.04
C ASP A 192 -19.13 6.20 -29.29
N LEU A 193 -19.22 6.07 -27.95
CA LEU A 193 -18.11 5.56 -27.13
C LEU A 193 -18.09 4.03 -27.19
N ILE A 194 -16.91 3.43 -27.06
CA ILE A 194 -16.75 1.97 -26.85
C ILE A 194 -15.86 1.70 -25.65
N LEU A 195 -16.41 1.03 -24.63
CA LEU A 195 -15.69 0.64 -23.42
C LEU A 195 -14.98 -0.71 -23.65
N LEU A 196 -13.65 -0.70 -23.55
CA LEU A 196 -12.78 -1.84 -23.79
C LEU A 196 -11.99 -2.16 -22.53
N HIS A 197 -11.88 -3.44 -22.16
CA HIS A 197 -10.95 -3.86 -21.12
C HIS A 197 -9.57 -4.03 -21.76
N ALA A 198 -8.55 -3.40 -21.20
CA ALA A 198 -7.21 -3.41 -21.81
C ALA A 198 -6.59 -4.82 -21.86
N CYS A 199 -6.81 -5.59 -20.79
CA CYS A 199 -6.41 -6.99 -20.59
C CYS A 199 -7.18 -7.55 -19.39
N ALA A 200 -7.11 -8.87 -19.20
CA ALA A 200 -7.82 -9.66 -18.19
C ALA A 200 -9.28 -9.21 -18.01
N HIS A 201 -10.07 -9.32 -19.08
CA HIS A 201 -11.48 -8.91 -19.10
C HIS A 201 -12.24 -9.39 -17.86
N ASN A 202 -12.90 -8.46 -17.16
CA ASN A 202 -13.74 -8.76 -16.01
C ASN A 202 -15.22 -8.75 -16.45
N PRO A 203 -15.97 -9.87 -16.30
CA PRO A 203 -15.68 -11.04 -15.46
C PRO A 203 -15.10 -12.27 -16.21
N THR A 204 -14.95 -12.23 -17.53
CA THR A 204 -14.80 -13.46 -18.33
C THR A 204 -13.41 -14.10 -18.27
N GLY A 205 -12.36 -13.29 -18.02
CA GLY A 205 -10.96 -13.70 -18.15
C GLY A 205 -10.56 -14.07 -19.58
N ILE A 206 -11.25 -13.54 -20.58
CA ILE A 206 -10.98 -13.82 -22.00
C ILE A 206 -10.64 -12.51 -22.69
N ASP A 207 -9.46 -12.45 -23.29
CA ASP A 207 -9.00 -11.29 -24.04
C ASP A 207 -8.94 -11.58 -25.54
N PRO A 208 -9.17 -10.58 -26.42
CA PRO A 208 -8.93 -10.73 -27.84
C PRO A 208 -7.44 -10.99 -28.12
N THR A 209 -7.16 -11.78 -29.16
CA THR A 209 -5.79 -11.94 -29.67
C THR A 209 -5.28 -10.63 -30.28
N LYS A 210 -3.96 -10.52 -30.50
CA LYS A 210 -3.35 -9.34 -31.15
C LYS A 210 -4.01 -9.05 -32.52
N GLU A 211 -4.29 -10.09 -33.32
CA GLU A 211 -4.96 -9.97 -34.62
C GLU A 211 -6.43 -9.56 -34.51
N GLN A 212 -7.10 -9.95 -33.42
CA GLN A 212 -8.47 -9.52 -33.14
C GLN A 212 -8.50 -8.05 -32.69
N TRP A 213 -7.55 -7.64 -31.85
CA TRP A 213 -7.37 -6.25 -31.45
C TRP A 213 -7.09 -5.32 -32.63
N GLU A 214 -6.27 -5.73 -33.59
CA GLU A 214 -6.06 -4.99 -34.85
C GLU A 214 -7.38 -4.71 -35.57
N LYS A 215 -8.24 -5.72 -35.68
CA LYS A 215 -9.56 -5.58 -36.32
C LYS A 215 -10.51 -4.68 -35.52
N ILE A 216 -10.44 -4.70 -34.19
CA ILE A 216 -11.21 -3.79 -33.34
C ILE A 216 -10.73 -2.34 -33.52
N ALA A 217 -9.41 -2.13 -33.63
CA ALA A 217 -8.83 -0.82 -33.93
C ALA A 217 -9.27 -0.30 -35.31
N ASP A 218 -9.19 -1.15 -36.34
CA ASP A 218 -9.65 -0.84 -37.70
C ASP A 218 -11.14 -0.46 -37.72
N LEU A 219 -11.97 -1.16 -36.93
CA LEU A 219 -13.39 -0.84 -36.77
C LEU A 219 -13.58 0.55 -36.15
N CYS A 220 -12.86 0.86 -35.05
CA CYS A 220 -12.96 2.14 -34.37
C CYS A 220 -12.58 3.31 -35.30
N GLU A 221 -11.50 3.17 -36.08
CA GLU A 221 -11.09 4.17 -37.06
C GLU A 221 -12.15 4.36 -38.16
N ARG A 222 -12.57 3.27 -38.81
CA ARG A 222 -13.52 3.33 -39.94
C ARG A 222 -14.88 3.89 -39.54
N LYS A 223 -15.34 3.57 -38.33
CA LYS A 223 -16.65 3.99 -37.82
C LYS A 223 -16.58 5.29 -37.03
N HIS A 224 -15.40 5.85 -36.79
CA HIS A 224 -15.18 7.00 -35.92
C HIS A 224 -15.76 6.80 -34.51
N LEU A 225 -15.51 5.62 -33.92
CA LEU A 225 -15.84 5.33 -32.53
C LEU A 225 -14.75 5.89 -31.62
N PHE A 226 -15.13 6.31 -30.41
CA PHE A 226 -14.19 6.84 -29.43
C PHE A 226 -13.84 5.75 -28.38
N PRO A 227 -12.61 5.21 -28.37
CA PRO A 227 -12.23 4.17 -27.43
C PRO A 227 -12.08 4.69 -26.00
N PHE A 228 -12.65 3.95 -25.06
CA PHE A 228 -12.52 4.14 -23.63
C PHE A 228 -11.94 2.85 -23.03
N PHE A 229 -10.65 2.85 -22.70
CA PHE A 229 -10.02 1.69 -22.08
C PHE A 229 -10.16 1.71 -20.55
N ASP A 230 -10.55 0.59 -19.97
CA ASP A 230 -10.36 0.28 -18.55
C ASP A 230 -9.15 -0.65 -18.39
N SER A 231 -8.11 -0.15 -17.71
CA SER A 231 -6.84 -0.84 -17.46
C SER A 231 -6.65 -1.00 -15.95
N ALA A 232 -7.22 -2.07 -15.40
CA ALA A 232 -7.16 -2.38 -13.98
C ALA A 232 -6.19 -3.51 -13.60
N TYR A 233 -5.71 -4.26 -14.59
CA TYR A 233 -4.99 -5.53 -14.42
C TYR A 233 -3.63 -5.56 -15.15
N GLN A 234 -3.08 -4.42 -15.58
CA GLN A 234 -1.79 -4.37 -16.27
C GLN A 234 -0.66 -4.99 -15.42
N GLY A 235 0.02 -6.00 -15.97
CA GLY A 235 1.05 -6.82 -15.33
C GLY A 235 0.50 -8.00 -14.53
N PHE A 236 -0.81 -8.05 -14.28
CA PHE A 236 -1.46 -9.09 -13.48
C PHE A 236 -2.02 -10.23 -14.36
N ALA A 237 -2.18 -10.00 -15.67
CA ALA A 237 -2.70 -11.00 -16.59
C ALA A 237 -1.58 -11.92 -17.08
N SER A 238 -0.59 -11.36 -17.77
CA SER A 238 0.56 -12.11 -18.29
C SER A 238 1.68 -12.29 -17.26
N GLY A 239 1.84 -11.34 -16.34
CA GLY A 239 3.07 -11.14 -15.56
C GLY A 239 3.98 -10.05 -16.14
N ASP A 240 3.66 -9.54 -17.33
CA ASP A 240 4.42 -8.53 -18.05
C ASP A 240 3.55 -7.28 -18.31
N VAL A 241 4.05 -6.12 -17.88
CA VAL A 241 3.31 -4.85 -17.97
C VAL A 241 3.21 -4.30 -19.40
N ASP A 242 4.16 -4.66 -20.27
CA ASP A 242 4.21 -4.22 -21.67
C ASP A 242 3.31 -5.07 -22.55
N GLU A 243 3.29 -6.39 -22.35
CA GLU A 243 2.34 -7.30 -23.02
C GLU A 243 0.90 -6.94 -22.66
N ASP A 244 0.62 -6.71 -21.36
CA ASP A 244 -0.72 -6.36 -20.89
C ASP A 244 -1.19 -4.96 -21.34
N ALA A 245 -0.27 -4.08 -21.76
CA ALA A 245 -0.58 -2.75 -22.32
C ALA A 245 -0.61 -2.72 -23.85
N TRP A 246 -0.35 -3.85 -24.51
CA TRP A 246 -0.17 -3.92 -25.96
C TRP A 246 -1.38 -3.36 -26.72
N ALA A 247 -2.61 -3.70 -26.33
CA ALA A 247 -3.82 -3.23 -27.01
C ALA A 247 -3.94 -1.69 -26.99
N VAL A 248 -3.71 -1.07 -25.83
CA VAL A 248 -3.72 0.40 -25.68
C VAL A 248 -2.63 1.02 -26.55
N ARG A 249 -1.42 0.49 -26.49
CA ARG A 249 -0.27 1.01 -27.26
C ARG A 249 -0.49 0.84 -28.76
N HIS A 250 -1.10 -0.26 -29.19
CA HIS A 250 -1.47 -0.49 -30.59
C HIS A 250 -2.43 0.58 -31.08
N PHE A 251 -3.52 0.85 -30.36
CA PHE A 251 -4.50 1.89 -30.71
C PHE A 251 -3.86 3.28 -30.81
N VAL A 252 -2.99 3.62 -29.87
CA VAL A 252 -2.25 4.90 -29.89
C VAL A 252 -1.28 4.96 -31.07
N SER A 253 -0.61 3.84 -31.40
CA SER A 253 0.37 3.78 -32.49
C SER A 253 -0.23 4.04 -33.88
N ARG A 254 -1.53 3.81 -34.05
CA ARG A 254 -2.27 4.17 -35.27
C ARG A 254 -2.20 5.66 -35.59
N GLY A 255 -2.10 6.50 -34.56
CA GLY A 255 -1.92 7.96 -34.70
C GLY A 255 -3.16 8.74 -35.16
N THR A 256 -4.25 8.06 -35.49
CA THR A 256 -5.52 8.63 -35.99
C THR A 256 -6.62 8.68 -34.93
N LEU A 257 -6.49 7.87 -33.87
CA LEU A 257 -7.49 7.73 -32.82
C LEU A 257 -7.18 8.64 -31.64
N GLU A 258 -8.19 9.37 -31.19
CA GLU A 258 -8.26 9.94 -29.86
C GLU A 258 -8.93 8.93 -28.93
N LEU A 259 -8.41 8.78 -27.71
CA LEU A 259 -8.93 7.80 -26.76
C LEU A 259 -8.68 8.24 -25.32
N VAL A 260 -9.36 7.57 -24.39
CA VAL A 260 -9.12 7.71 -22.95
C VAL A 260 -8.79 6.38 -22.31
N VAL A 261 -8.03 6.43 -21.20
CA VAL A 261 -7.69 5.24 -20.41
C VAL A 261 -7.92 5.54 -18.93
N ALA A 262 -8.75 4.71 -18.30
CA ALA A 262 -8.89 4.62 -16.86
C ALA A 262 -7.88 3.59 -16.34
N GLN A 263 -6.84 4.04 -15.63
CA GLN A 263 -5.79 3.16 -15.09
C GLN A 263 -5.96 2.98 -13.57
N SER A 264 -5.92 1.74 -13.10
CA SER A 264 -6.00 1.39 -11.68
C SER A 264 -4.70 0.75 -11.19
N PHE A 265 -4.27 1.15 -10.00
CA PHE A 265 -3.14 0.53 -9.30
C PHE A 265 -3.56 -0.38 -8.14
N SER A 266 -4.85 -0.71 -8.04
CA SER A 266 -5.36 -1.49 -6.90
C SER A 266 -4.90 -2.94 -6.91
N LYS A 267 -4.68 -3.56 -8.09
CA LYS A 267 -4.38 -4.99 -8.21
C LYS A 267 -2.88 -5.23 -8.37
N ASN A 268 -2.29 -4.63 -9.40
CA ASN A 268 -0.87 -4.77 -9.73
C ASN A 268 0.09 -4.25 -8.64
N PHE A 269 -0.31 -3.28 -7.79
CA PHE A 269 0.46 -2.90 -6.60
C PHE A 269 -0.15 -3.41 -5.27
N GLY A 270 -1.26 -4.15 -5.30
CA GLY A 270 -1.98 -4.53 -4.09
C GLY A 270 -2.54 -3.35 -3.28
N LEU A 271 -2.63 -2.16 -3.87
CA LEU A 271 -3.07 -0.92 -3.21
C LEU A 271 -4.59 -0.74 -3.25
N TYR A 272 -5.33 -1.79 -2.90
CA TYR A 272 -6.80 -1.85 -2.98
C TYR A 272 -7.47 -0.68 -2.25
N GLY A 273 -7.16 -0.53 -0.95
CA GLY A 273 -7.75 0.48 -0.07
C GLY A 273 -7.15 1.89 -0.21
N GLN A 274 -5.96 2.03 -0.79
CA GLN A 274 -5.30 3.33 -0.98
C GLN A 274 -5.88 4.15 -2.14
N ARG A 275 -6.71 3.51 -2.97
CA ARG A 275 -7.47 4.12 -4.08
C ARG A 275 -6.59 4.91 -5.06
N VAL A 276 -5.47 4.31 -5.47
CA VAL A 276 -4.52 4.92 -6.42
C VAL A 276 -4.92 4.61 -7.86
N GLY A 277 -5.03 5.64 -8.69
CA GLY A 277 -5.41 5.54 -10.10
C GLY A 277 -4.97 6.75 -10.90
N ALA A 278 -5.04 6.63 -12.22
CA ALA A 278 -4.80 7.72 -13.15
C ALA A 278 -5.84 7.69 -14.27
N PHE A 279 -6.12 8.85 -14.84
CA PHE A 279 -6.91 9.01 -16.05
C PHE A 279 -6.04 9.65 -17.12
N HIS A 280 -6.04 9.06 -18.31
CA HIS A 280 -5.27 9.52 -19.45
C HIS A 280 -6.18 9.86 -20.61
N ILE A 281 -5.86 10.94 -21.32
CA ILE A 281 -6.47 11.28 -22.61
C ILE A 281 -5.37 11.41 -23.66
N VAL A 282 -5.55 10.77 -24.80
CA VAL A 282 -4.72 10.94 -25.99
C VAL A 282 -5.50 11.80 -26.96
N ALA A 283 -5.10 13.06 -27.12
CA ALA A 283 -5.77 14.01 -28.00
C ALA A 283 -5.09 14.07 -29.39
N ALA A 284 -5.74 14.76 -30.33
CA ALA A 284 -5.22 14.98 -31.68
C ALA A 284 -3.92 15.82 -31.66
N ASP A 285 -3.84 16.80 -30.76
CA ASP A 285 -2.70 17.69 -30.62
C ASP A 285 -2.57 18.25 -29.18
N GLN A 286 -1.55 19.08 -28.96
CA GLN A 286 -1.26 19.66 -27.65
C GLN A 286 -2.33 20.65 -27.16
N ASP A 287 -2.95 21.43 -28.05
CA ASP A 287 -3.97 22.42 -27.67
C ASP A 287 -5.26 21.73 -27.24
N ALA A 288 -5.68 20.70 -27.98
CA ALA A 288 -6.80 19.84 -27.60
C ALA A 288 -6.54 19.15 -26.26
N LYS A 289 -5.33 18.63 -26.05
CA LYS A 289 -4.91 18.04 -24.78
C LYS A 289 -4.98 19.03 -23.62
N ASP A 290 -4.46 20.25 -23.79
CA ASP A 290 -4.42 21.26 -22.72
C ASP A 290 -5.84 21.70 -22.32
N LYS A 291 -6.74 21.85 -23.30
CA LYS A 291 -8.17 22.14 -23.06
C LYS A 291 -8.86 21.01 -22.32
N ALA A 292 -8.66 19.75 -22.75
CA ALA A 292 -9.26 18.60 -22.10
C ALA A 292 -8.77 18.46 -20.66
N LEU A 293 -7.46 18.54 -20.44
CA LEU A 293 -6.86 18.44 -19.11
C LEU A 293 -7.37 19.56 -18.17
N SER A 294 -7.49 20.80 -18.66
CA SER A 294 -8.05 21.90 -17.88
C SER A 294 -9.49 21.63 -17.42
N ASN A 295 -10.33 21.00 -18.25
CA ASN A 295 -11.71 20.67 -17.90
C ASN A 295 -11.76 19.51 -16.90
N LEU A 296 -10.93 18.48 -17.09
CA LEU A 296 -10.79 17.36 -16.16
C LEU A 296 -10.38 17.82 -14.76
N ILE A 297 -9.40 18.73 -14.67
CA ILE A 297 -8.96 19.35 -13.40
C ILE A 297 -10.12 20.08 -12.71
N HIS A 298 -10.93 20.81 -13.48
CA HIS A 298 -12.07 21.54 -12.93
C HIS A 298 -13.15 20.61 -12.36
N LEU A 299 -13.46 19.52 -13.08
CA LEU A 299 -14.38 18.48 -12.60
C LEU A 299 -13.85 17.81 -11.33
N GLN A 300 -12.58 17.39 -11.34
CA GLN A 300 -11.94 16.79 -10.18
C GLN A 300 -11.95 17.71 -8.95
N ARG A 301 -11.72 19.02 -9.15
CA ARG A 301 -11.79 20.02 -8.09
C ARG A 301 -13.18 20.08 -7.44
N ALA A 302 -14.24 19.94 -8.23
CA ALA A 302 -15.62 20.01 -7.75
C ALA A 302 -16.04 18.74 -6.98
N GLU A 303 -15.50 17.58 -7.35
CA GLU A 303 -15.93 16.29 -6.77
C GLU A 303 -15.10 15.90 -5.55
N ILE A 304 -13.77 16.01 -5.63
CA ILE A 304 -12.87 15.48 -4.59
C ILE A 304 -11.83 16.50 -4.12
N SER A 305 -11.81 17.72 -4.66
CA SER A 305 -10.80 18.76 -4.42
C SER A 305 -9.40 18.40 -4.93
N ASN A 306 -8.76 17.36 -4.38
CA ASN A 306 -7.46 16.81 -4.81
C ASN A 306 -7.36 15.33 -4.39
N PRO A 307 -6.57 14.51 -5.10
CA PRO A 307 -6.54 13.06 -4.86
C PRO A 307 -5.64 12.65 -3.67
N PRO A 308 -5.80 11.43 -3.11
CA PRO A 308 -5.01 10.91 -1.98
C PRO A 308 -3.51 10.81 -2.27
N VAL A 309 -2.66 11.28 -1.35
CA VAL A 309 -1.22 11.38 -1.59
C VAL A 309 -0.43 10.10 -1.29
N TYR A 310 -0.82 9.33 -0.27
CA TYR A 310 0.05 8.29 0.30
C TYR A 310 0.34 7.16 -0.70
N GLY A 311 -0.70 6.52 -1.24
CA GLY A 311 -0.50 5.46 -2.23
C GLY A 311 0.13 5.94 -3.54
N ALA A 312 -0.12 7.19 -3.96
CA ALA A 312 0.55 7.76 -5.13
C ALA A 312 2.06 7.92 -4.91
N ARG A 313 2.50 8.27 -3.69
CA ARG A 313 3.93 8.28 -3.34
C ARG A 313 4.55 6.90 -3.42
N ILE A 314 3.87 5.86 -2.93
CA ILE A 314 4.35 4.47 -3.01
C ILE A 314 4.63 4.11 -4.47
N VAL A 315 3.63 4.27 -5.35
CA VAL A 315 3.78 3.94 -6.78
C VAL A 315 4.88 4.76 -7.44
N ALA A 316 4.95 6.07 -7.17
CA ALA A 316 5.99 6.93 -7.73
C ALA A 316 7.40 6.54 -7.24
N PHE A 317 7.55 6.14 -5.98
CA PHE A 317 8.83 5.75 -5.41
C PHE A 317 9.34 4.45 -6.04
N ILE A 318 8.44 3.47 -6.22
CA ILE A 318 8.74 2.19 -6.87
C ILE A 318 9.11 2.42 -8.34
N LEU A 319 8.23 3.06 -9.12
CA LEU A 319 8.41 3.16 -10.57
C LEU A 319 9.55 4.07 -11.02
N ARG A 320 10.04 4.96 -10.14
CA ARG A 320 11.15 5.89 -10.44
C ARG A 320 12.50 5.38 -9.97
N ASN A 321 12.52 4.22 -9.30
CA ASN A 321 13.74 3.56 -8.87
C ASN A 321 13.85 2.22 -9.61
N GLU A 322 14.84 2.08 -10.48
CA GLU A 322 15.03 0.89 -11.32
C GLU A 322 15.16 -0.41 -10.52
N GLU A 323 15.75 -0.37 -9.32
CA GLU A 323 15.87 -1.55 -8.45
C GLU A 323 14.51 -1.93 -7.87
N LEU A 324 13.78 -0.98 -7.29
CA LEU A 324 12.44 -1.22 -6.73
C LEU A 324 11.43 -1.59 -7.81
N LYS A 325 11.56 -1.03 -9.01
CA LYS A 325 10.72 -1.39 -10.16
C LYS A 325 10.91 -2.86 -10.53
N ARG A 326 12.16 -3.36 -10.57
CA ARG A 326 12.45 -4.78 -10.83
C ARG A 326 11.93 -5.68 -9.71
N GLU A 327 12.08 -5.28 -8.45
CA GLU A 327 11.50 -6.01 -7.31
C GLU A 327 9.96 -6.09 -7.43
N TRP A 328 9.30 -5.00 -7.85
CA TRP A 328 7.86 -4.99 -8.09
C TRP A 328 7.45 -5.84 -9.29
N GLU A 329 8.22 -5.85 -10.38
CA GLU A 329 7.99 -6.75 -11.52
C GLU A 329 8.12 -8.23 -11.10
N GLN A 330 9.04 -8.55 -10.19
CA GLN A 330 9.11 -9.89 -9.59
C GLN A 330 7.88 -10.20 -8.73
N ASP A 331 7.39 -9.25 -7.94
CA ASP A 331 6.14 -9.41 -7.18
C ASP A 331 4.94 -9.70 -8.11
N LEU A 332 4.87 -9.05 -9.29
CA LEU A 332 3.85 -9.34 -10.31
C LEU A 332 3.94 -10.76 -10.85
N LEU A 333 5.16 -11.22 -11.19
CA LEU A 333 5.41 -12.58 -11.67
C LEU A 333 5.02 -13.64 -10.64
N ILE A 334 5.28 -13.38 -9.35
CA ILE A 334 4.83 -14.26 -8.26
C ILE A 334 3.31 -14.35 -8.24
N MET A 335 2.62 -13.20 -8.33
CA MET A 335 1.16 -13.18 -8.33
C MET A 335 0.55 -13.90 -9.53
N SER A 336 1.01 -13.57 -10.75
CA SER A 336 0.49 -14.16 -11.99
C SER A 336 0.83 -15.65 -12.07
N GLY A 337 2.05 -16.04 -11.70
CA GLY A 337 2.51 -17.43 -11.65
C GLY A 337 1.65 -18.28 -10.70
N ARG A 338 1.37 -17.79 -9.49
CA ARG A 338 0.48 -18.49 -8.54
C ARG A 338 -0.92 -18.66 -9.09
N ILE A 339 -1.48 -17.63 -9.75
CA ILE A 339 -2.81 -17.70 -10.36
C ILE A 339 -2.86 -18.77 -11.45
N LYS A 340 -1.84 -18.84 -12.32
CA LYS A 340 -1.71 -19.88 -13.35
C LYS A 340 -1.63 -21.27 -12.71
N ALA A 341 -0.82 -21.43 -11.67
CA ALA A 341 -0.70 -22.69 -10.93
C ALA A 341 -2.03 -23.14 -10.30
N MET A 342 -2.79 -22.23 -9.70
CA MET A 342 -4.10 -22.54 -9.11
C MET A 342 -5.15 -22.91 -10.15
N ARG A 343 -5.12 -22.28 -11.34
CA ARG A 343 -5.98 -22.68 -12.48
C ARG A 343 -5.66 -24.09 -12.94
N ALA A 344 -4.37 -24.43 -13.08
CA ALA A 344 -3.93 -25.77 -13.45
C ALA A 344 -4.32 -26.81 -12.40
N ALA A 345 -4.13 -26.51 -11.11
CA ALA A 345 -4.49 -27.40 -10.01
C ALA A 345 -6.01 -27.67 -9.98
N LEU A 346 -6.84 -26.62 -10.05
CA LEU A 346 -8.30 -26.78 -10.06
C LEU A 346 -8.77 -27.60 -11.27
N TYR A 347 -8.22 -27.33 -12.46
CA TYR A 347 -8.51 -28.11 -13.66
C TYR A 347 -8.12 -29.59 -13.49
N GLY A 348 -6.92 -29.85 -12.97
CA GLY A 348 -6.43 -31.20 -12.70
C GLY A 348 -7.33 -31.99 -11.74
N GLU A 349 -7.78 -31.36 -10.65
CA GLU A 349 -8.71 -31.97 -9.70
C GLU A 349 -10.09 -32.25 -10.31
N LEU A 350 -10.62 -31.31 -11.12
CA LEU A 350 -11.89 -31.51 -11.83
C LEU A 350 -11.81 -32.69 -12.80
N GLN A 351 -10.68 -32.84 -13.50
CA GLN A 351 -10.42 -33.99 -14.37
C GLN A 351 -10.28 -35.30 -13.58
N ALA A 352 -9.53 -35.29 -12.48
CA ALA A 352 -9.32 -36.46 -11.63
C ALA A 352 -10.65 -36.99 -11.05
N LEU A 353 -11.54 -36.08 -10.66
CA LEU A 353 -12.90 -36.39 -10.18
C LEU A 353 -13.88 -36.73 -11.31
N GLN A 354 -13.45 -36.68 -12.59
CA GLN A 354 -14.30 -36.89 -13.76
C GLN A 354 -15.54 -35.99 -13.76
N THR A 355 -15.37 -34.75 -13.32
CA THR A 355 -16.47 -33.79 -13.17
C THR A 355 -17.13 -33.54 -14.53
N PRO A 356 -18.46 -33.71 -14.67
CA PRO A 356 -19.13 -33.56 -15.97
C PRO A 356 -18.88 -32.20 -16.64
N GLY A 357 -18.66 -32.20 -17.96
CA GLY A 357 -18.46 -30.99 -18.77
C GLY A 357 -17.02 -30.82 -19.29
N ASN A 358 -16.77 -29.73 -20.03
CA ASN A 358 -15.42 -29.33 -20.43
C ASN A 358 -14.93 -28.17 -19.52
N TRP A 359 -13.81 -28.39 -18.84
CA TRP A 359 -13.19 -27.44 -17.90
C TRP A 359 -11.91 -26.79 -18.43
N GLU A 360 -11.50 -27.05 -19.68
CA GLU A 360 -10.30 -26.48 -20.31
C GLU A 360 -10.29 -24.95 -20.32
N HIS A 361 -11.47 -24.33 -20.30
CA HIS A 361 -11.60 -22.87 -20.22
C HIS A 361 -10.93 -22.28 -18.97
N ILE A 362 -10.81 -23.04 -17.86
CA ILE A 362 -10.14 -22.57 -16.63
C ILE A 362 -8.67 -22.24 -16.88
N VAL A 363 -7.98 -23.03 -17.71
CA VAL A 363 -6.56 -22.84 -18.03
C VAL A 363 -6.35 -21.98 -19.28
N ASN A 364 -7.36 -21.90 -20.17
CA ASN A 364 -7.28 -21.10 -21.39
C ASN A 364 -7.65 -19.61 -21.18
N GLN A 365 -8.34 -19.28 -20.08
CA GLN A 365 -8.61 -17.90 -19.69
C GLN A 365 -7.30 -17.19 -19.29
N ASN A 366 -7.00 -16.06 -19.94
CA ASN A 366 -5.77 -15.24 -19.83
C ASN A 366 -4.46 -15.87 -20.34
N VAL A 367 -4.48 -16.70 -21.38
CA VAL A 367 -3.23 -17.09 -22.06
C VAL A 367 -2.71 -15.92 -22.91
N SER A 368 -1.95 -15.02 -22.30
CA SER A 368 -0.87 -14.33 -23.02
C SER A 368 0.12 -15.40 -23.47
N THR A 369 0.58 -15.32 -24.71
CA THR A 369 1.57 -16.23 -25.32
C THR A 369 2.89 -16.24 -24.52
N GLU A 370 2.97 -17.04 -23.46
CA GLU A 370 4.26 -17.49 -22.94
C GLU A 370 4.88 -18.39 -24.00
N ILE A 371 6.13 -18.11 -24.36
CA ILE A 371 6.88 -18.91 -25.32
C ILE A 371 7.14 -20.28 -24.69
N ASP A 372 6.46 -21.31 -25.18
CA ASP A 372 6.65 -22.70 -24.74
C ASP A 372 8.00 -23.23 -25.26
N LEU A 373 8.87 -23.71 -24.37
CA LEU A 373 10.17 -24.28 -24.72
C LEU A 373 10.03 -25.50 -25.66
N TYR A 374 8.93 -26.25 -25.56
CA TYR A 374 8.62 -27.35 -26.48
C TYR A 374 8.29 -26.85 -27.88
N GLU A 375 7.64 -25.69 -28.00
CA GLU A 375 7.36 -25.04 -29.28
C GLU A 375 8.64 -24.47 -29.91
N ILE A 376 9.56 -23.90 -29.11
CA ILE A 376 10.87 -23.44 -29.59
C ILE A 376 11.65 -24.56 -30.29
N LEU A 377 11.61 -25.77 -29.72
CA LEU A 377 12.28 -26.95 -30.29
C LEU A 377 11.42 -27.72 -31.31
N GLU A 378 10.18 -27.29 -31.58
CA GLU A 378 9.22 -27.96 -32.47
C GLU A 378 8.95 -29.44 -32.09
N ILE A 379 8.79 -29.71 -30.79
CA ILE A 379 8.60 -31.07 -30.25
C ILE A 379 7.39 -31.15 -29.32
N SER A 380 6.88 -32.37 -29.13
CA SER A 380 5.81 -32.65 -28.15
C SER A 380 6.37 -32.69 -26.72
N ARG A 381 5.53 -32.35 -25.74
CA ARG A 381 5.79 -32.57 -24.29
C ARG A 381 6.09 -34.03 -23.93
N SER A 382 5.65 -34.98 -24.76
CA SER A 382 5.95 -36.41 -24.59
C SER A 382 7.27 -36.86 -25.26
N ALA A 383 8.08 -35.93 -25.80
CA ALA A 383 9.31 -36.25 -26.52
C ALA A 383 10.36 -36.91 -25.61
N SER A 384 11.05 -37.92 -26.12
CA SER A 384 12.15 -38.56 -25.40
C SER A 384 13.39 -37.64 -25.38
N LYS A 385 14.33 -37.86 -24.44
CA LYS A 385 15.62 -37.13 -24.42
C LYS A 385 16.36 -37.20 -25.76
N THR A 386 16.23 -38.33 -26.46
CA THR A 386 16.85 -38.51 -27.78
C THR A 386 16.21 -37.61 -28.83
N ASP A 387 14.90 -37.38 -28.74
CA ASP A 387 14.16 -36.51 -29.66
C ASP A 387 14.44 -35.04 -29.38
N ILE A 388 14.51 -34.65 -28.10
CA ILE A 388 14.90 -33.30 -27.66
C ILE A 388 16.29 -32.94 -28.18
N LYS A 389 17.27 -33.85 -28.03
CA LYS A 389 18.63 -33.65 -28.53
C LYS A 389 18.70 -33.55 -30.05
N LYS A 390 17.95 -34.39 -30.78
CA LYS A 390 17.86 -34.32 -32.25
C LYS A 390 17.22 -33.01 -32.72
N ALA A 391 16.17 -32.57 -32.03
CA ALA A 391 15.45 -31.34 -32.32
C ALA A 391 16.35 -30.11 -32.10
N TYR A 392 17.07 -30.05 -30.97
CA TYR A 392 18.07 -29.02 -30.71
C TYR A 392 19.12 -28.93 -31.83
N HIS A 393 19.75 -30.06 -32.21
CA HIS A 393 20.75 -30.04 -33.27
C HIS A 393 20.18 -29.61 -34.64
N LYS A 394 18.91 -29.94 -34.92
CA LYS A 394 18.21 -29.49 -36.14
C LYS A 394 17.93 -27.99 -36.09
N ALA A 395 17.39 -27.49 -34.98
CA ALA A 395 17.03 -26.10 -34.77
C ALA A 395 18.27 -25.19 -34.74
N ALA A 396 19.28 -25.54 -33.93
CA ALA A 396 20.56 -24.83 -33.84
C ALA A 396 21.28 -24.75 -35.19
N ARG A 397 21.21 -25.80 -36.03
CA ARG A 397 21.82 -25.78 -37.36
C ARG A 397 21.06 -24.91 -38.36
N THR A 398 19.75 -24.77 -38.19
CA THR A 398 18.86 -24.01 -39.09
C THR A 398 18.90 -22.52 -38.76
N HIS A 399 18.94 -22.18 -37.48
CA HIS A 399 18.87 -20.80 -36.97
C HIS A 399 20.23 -20.24 -36.55
N HIS A 400 21.34 -20.86 -36.94
CA HIS A 400 22.67 -20.31 -36.64
C HIS A 400 22.89 -18.96 -37.36
N PRO A 401 23.34 -17.89 -36.67
CA PRO A 401 23.54 -16.57 -37.27
C PRO A 401 24.43 -16.56 -38.52
N ASP A 402 25.45 -17.42 -38.57
CA ASP A 402 26.34 -17.57 -39.74
C ASP A 402 25.70 -18.22 -40.97
N LYS A 403 24.50 -18.78 -40.85
CA LYS A 403 23.80 -19.49 -41.94
C LYS A 403 22.61 -18.73 -42.50
N VAL A 404 22.30 -17.56 -41.94
CA VAL A 404 21.24 -16.68 -42.43
C VAL A 404 21.81 -15.42 -43.10
N PRO A 405 21.05 -14.80 -44.02
CA PRO A 405 21.40 -13.49 -44.60
C PRO A 405 21.65 -12.40 -43.54
N GLU A 406 22.46 -11.39 -43.88
CA GLU A 406 22.91 -10.33 -42.94
C GLU A 406 21.75 -9.54 -42.32
N ASP A 407 20.66 -9.34 -43.06
CA ASP A 407 19.42 -8.71 -42.63
C ASP A 407 18.63 -9.53 -41.60
N GLN A 408 18.92 -10.82 -41.46
CA GLN A 408 18.22 -11.76 -40.58
C GLN A 408 19.09 -12.24 -39.41
N ARG A 409 20.34 -11.78 -39.32
CA ARG A 409 21.28 -12.23 -38.28
C ARG A 409 20.85 -11.87 -36.87
N ALA A 410 20.28 -10.68 -36.66
CA ALA A 410 19.82 -10.26 -35.33
C ALA A 410 18.67 -11.15 -34.82
N ALA A 411 17.67 -11.43 -35.67
CA ALA A 411 16.56 -12.31 -35.33
C ALA A 411 16.98 -13.78 -35.19
N ALA A 412 17.98 -14.23 -35.97
CA ALA A 412 18.54 -15.57 -35.81
C ALA A 412 19.38 -15.69 -34.53
N ASP A 413 20.08 -14.64 -34.09
CA ASP A 413 20.85 -14.63 -32.85
C ASP A 413 19.95 -14.73 -31.62
N GLU A 414 18.84 -14.00 -31.60
CA GLU A 414 17.80 -14.10 -30.56
C GLU A 414 17.19 -15.50 -30.54
N ARG A 415 16.71 -15.99 -31.69
CA ARG A 415 16.12 -17.33 -31.79
C ARG A 415 17.09 -18.46 -31.45
N PHE A 416 18.38 -18.26 -31.72
CA PHE A 416 19.42 -19.23 -31.38
C PHE A 416 19.67 -19.29 -29.85
N LYS A 417 19.56 -18.15 -29.14
CA LYS A 417 19.60 -18.10 -27.67
C LYS A 417 18.40 -18.83 -27.05
N ASP A 418 17.21 -18.61 -27.59
CA ASP A 418 16.00 -19.30 -27.13
C ASP A 418 16.11 -20.82 -27.32
N ILE A 419 16.64 -21.27 -28.47
CA ILE A 419 16.88 -22.69 -28.75
C ILE A 419 17.90 -23.30 -27.78
N GLN A 420 18.93 -22.55 -27.38
CA GLN A 420 19.92 -23.00 -26.39
C GLN A 420 19.30 -23.13 -25.00
N GLN A 421 18.55 -22.11 -24.56
CA GLN A 421 17.87 -22.11 -23.27
C GLN A 421 16.82 -23.23 -23.18
N ALA A 422 16.03 -23.42 -24.23
CA ALA A 422 15.06 -24.50 -24.32
C ALA A 422 15.72 -25.88 -24.20
N TYR A 423 16.87 -26.08 -24.85
CA TYR A 423 17.60 -27.33 -24.72
C TYR A 423 18.23 -27.51 -23.34
N GLU A 424 18.80 -26.46 -22.76
CA GLU A 424 19.40 -26.51 -21.41
C GLU A 424 18.37 -26.98 -20.37
N ILE A 425 17.16 -26.41 -20.40
CA ILE A 425 16.09 -26.73 -19.46
C ILE A 425 15.41 -28.07 -19.78
N LEU A 426 15.12 -28.38 -21.05
CA LEU A 426 14.38 -29.60 -21.41
C LEU A 426 15.25 -30.87 -21.50
N SER A 427 16.58 -30.74 -21.59
CA SER A 427 17.47 -31.91 -21.77
C SER A 427 17.75 -32.68 -20.48
N ASP A 428 17.62 -32.04 -19.32
CA ASP A 428 17.74 -32.65 -18.00
C ASP A 428 16.36 -32.98 -17.40
N ASP A 429 16.23 -34.12 -16.73
CA ASP A 429 14.92 -34.58 -16.24
C ASP A 429 14.40 -33.72 -15.09
N SER A 430 15.29 -33.27 -14.21
CA SER A 430 14.93 -32.45 -13.04
C SER A 430 14.49 -31.07 -13.48
N THR A 431 15.26 -30.43 -14.37
CA THR A 431 14.90 -29.11 -14.89
C THR A 431 13.69 -29.17 -15.83
N ARG A 432 13.52 -30.26 -16.58
CA ARG A 432 12.30 -30.44 -17.37
C ARG A 432 11.07 -30.62 -16.50
N GLU A 433 11.15 -31.41 -15.44
CA GLU A 433 10.04 -31.59 -14.51
C GLU A 433 9.71 -30.28 -13.79
N MET A 434 10.72 -29.52 -13.35
CA MET A 434 10.53 -28.19 -12.79
C MET A 434 9.89 -27.22 -13.80
N TYR A 435 10.28 -27.27 -15.07
CA TYR A 435 9.65 -26.48 -16.13
C TYR A 435 8.21 -26.91 -16.42
N ASP A 436 7.94 -28.22 -16.45
CA ASP A 436 6.61 -28.77 -16.68
C ASP A 436 5.64 -28.44 -15.53
N MET A 437 6.15 -28.34 -14.31
CA MET A 437 5.38 -28.03 -13.09
C MET A 437 5.24 -26.52 -12.83
N HIS A 438 6.26 -25.72 -13.16
CA HIS A 438 6.36 -24.33 -12.71
C HIS A 438 6.67 -23.31 -13.83
N GLY A 439 6.80 -23.75 -15.09
CA GLY A 439 7.14 -22.88 -16.22
C GLY A 439 8.56 -22.29 -16.11
N MET A 440 8.81 -21.19 -16.83
CA MET A 440 10.12 -20.50 -16.80
C MET A 440 10.46 -19.90 -15.41
N ALA A 441 9.46 -19.70 -14.55
CA ALA A 441 9.63 -19.12 -13.21
C ALA A 441 10.58 -19.95 -12.31
N ALA A 442 10.74 -21.25 -12.56
CA ALA A 442 11.67 -22.09 -11.82
C ALA A 442 13.16 -21.78 -12.07
N PHE A 443 13.48 -21.04 -13.14
CA PHE A 443 14.85 -20.84 -13.63
C PHE A 443 15.37 -19.40 -13.50
N GLU A 444 14.54 -18.47 -13.03
CA GLU A 444 14.89 -17.04 -12.97
C GLU A 444 15.61 -16.61 -11.67
N LYS A 445 15.86 -17.53 -10.72
CA LYS A 445 16.78 -17.28 -9.60
C LYS A 445 18.23 -17.54 -10.05
N GLY A 446 18.98 -16.45 -10.25
CA GLY A 446 20.36 -16.46 -10.75
C GLY A 446 21.32 -17.40 -10.01
N GLY A 447 21.94 -18.29 -10.80
CA GLY A 447 23.30 -18.81 -10.72
C GLY A 447 23.94 -19.12 -9.36
N ALA A 448 24.09 -20.42 -9.06
CA ALA A 448 25.35 -20.99 -8.52
C ALA A 448 25.39 -22.54 -8.58
N GLY A 449 26.38 -23.06 -9.31
CA GLY A 449 26.99 -24.39 -9.14
C GLY A 449 26.81 -25.33 -10.34
N GLY A 450 27.80 -25.62 -11.20
CA GLY A 450 29.22 -25.29 -11.29
C GLY A 450 29.87 -26.23 -12.31
N GLY A 451 30.74 -25.73 -13.20
CA GLY A 451 31.50 -26.59 -14.12
C GLY A 451 32.20 -25.95 -15.33
N ALA A 452 33.32 -25.25 -15.08
CA ALA A 452 34.50 -25.06 -15.95
C ALA A 452 34.38 -24.28 -17.29
N GLY A 453 34.81 -23.01 -17.28
CA GLY A 453 35.20 -22.21 -18.46
C GLY A 453 35.54 -20.76 -18.04
N PRO A 454 36.57 -20.11 -18.62
CA PRO A 454 37.38 -19.10 -17.93
C PRO A 454 36.71 -17.74 -17.71
N ASP A 455 37.14 -17.14 -16.60
CA ASP A 455 36.81 -15.82 -16.02
C ASP A 455 36.74 -14.66 -17.02
N LEU A 456 35.65 -13.90 -16.96
CA LEU A 456 35.40 -12.68 -17.75
C LEU A 456 35.87 -11.40 -17.05
N ASP A 457 36.47 -11.50 -15.86
CA ASP A 457 37.09 -10.38 -15.14
C ASP A 457 38.40 -9.87 -15.78
N ASP A 458 38.88 -10.48 -16.87
CA ASP A 458 40.16 -10.13 -17.52
C ASP A 458 40.01 -9.44 -18.90
N ILE A 459 38.80 -9.02 -19.30
CA ILE A 459 38.56 -8.24 -20.55
C ILE A 459 38.32 -6.75 -20.27
N LEU A 460 38.00 -6.36 -19.04
CA LEU A 460 37.83 -4.95 -18.67
C LEU A 460 39.11 -4.30 -18.10
N ALA A 461 40.22 -5.04 -18.05
CA ALA A 461 41.54 -4.54 -17.65
C ALA A 461 42.39 -3.98 -18.81
N GLN A 462 41.86 -3.93 -20.04
CA GLN A 462 42.66 -3.61 -21.23
C GLN A 462 42.19 -2.42 -22.08
N MET A 463 41.20 -1.62 -21.63
CA MET A 463 40.63 -0.56 -22.48
C MET A 463 40.81 0.89 -21.98
N PHE A 464 41.44 1.16 -20.83
CA PHE A 464 41.68 2.54 -20.37
C PHE A 464 43.08 2.76 -19.78
N GLY A 465 44.10 2.24 -20.49
CA GLY A 465 45.52 2.43 -20.19
C GLY A 465 46.32 2.97 -21.36
N GLN A 466 46.10 4.23 -21.75
CA GLN A 466 47.03 5.10 -22.52
C GLN A 466 46.43 6.52 -22.46
N GLY A 467 47.10 7.59 -22.05
CA GLY A 467 48.52 7.83 -21.96
C GLY A 467 48.81 9.20 -22.60
N MET A 468 48.70 10.26 -21.78
CA MET A 468 49.48 11.50 -21.83
C MET A 468 49.38 12.48 -23.02
N GLY A 469 49.08 13.73 -22.67
CA GLY A 469 49.90 14.88 -23.12
C GLY A 469 49.12 16.13 -23.52
N GLY A 470 49.39 17.28 -22.88
CA GLY A 470 49.04 18.57 -23.48
C GLY A 470 48.77 19.78 -22.56
N MET A 471 49.71 20.08 -21.67
CA MET A 471 50.10 21.40 -21.15
C MET A 471 49.37 22.67 -21.68
N GLY A 472 48.91 23.53 -20.76
CA GLY A 472 49.27 24.96 -20.80
C GLY A 472 48.17 26.02 -21.01
N GLY A 473 47.72 26.62 -19.89
CA GLY A 473 47.71 28.08 -19.66
C GLY A 473 46.61 28.95 -20.28
N GLY A 474 46.18 29.97 -19.53
CA GLY A 474 45.62 31.19 -20.11
C GLY A 474 44.41 31.77 -19.40
N PHE A 475 44.63 32.89 -18.73
CA PHE A 475 43.68 33.76 -18.03
C PHE A 475 42.90 34.67 -19.02
N GLU A 476 41.97 35.47 -18.48
CA GLU A 476 41.24 36.61 -19.10
C GLU A 476 39.92 36.25 -19.84
N GLY A 477 38.81 36.97 -19.69
CA GLY A 477 38.54 38.21 -18.98
C GLY A 477 37.24 38.84 -19.48
N MET A 478 36.53 39.49 -18.54
CA MET A 478 35.61 40.62 -18.71
C MET A 478 34.28 40.53 -19.50
N GLY A 479 33.24 40.95 -18.77
CA GLY A 479 32.24 41.93 -19.23
C GLY A 479 30.82 41.37 -19.29
N GLY A 480 29.80 41.87 -18.60
CA GLY A 480 29.63 43.02 -17.70
C GLY A 480 28.11 43.21 -17.50
N MET A 481 27.69 43.44 -16.24
CA MET A 481 26.56 44.25 -15.68
C MET A 481 25.24 44.48 -16.49
N PRO A 482 24.14 45.00 -15.88
CA PRO A 482 23.58 44.89 -14.52
C PRO A 482 22.02 44.78 -14.48
N GLY A 483 21.42 44.47 -13.33
CA GLY A 483 20.13 45.10 -12.95
C GLY A 483 19.11 44.28 -12.14
N MET A 484 18.53 44.97 -11.14
CA MET A 484 17.41 44.62 -10.23
C MET A 484 17.78 43.68 -9.06
N GLY A 485 17.68 44.05 -7.78
CA GLY A 485 16.76 44.98 -7.11
C GLY A 485 15.69 44.18 -6.38
N GLY A 486 15.83 43.92 -5.07
CA GLY A 486 14.85 43.15 -4.31
C GLY A 486 15.04 43.13 -2.79
N MET A 487 14.32 44.02 -2.12
CA MET A 487 13.66 43.89 -0.81
C MET A 487 14.44 43.29 0.40
N GLY A 488 14.84 44.18 1.30
CA GLY A 488 15.12 43.85 2.70
C GLY A 488 13.83 43.65 3.50
N GLY A 489 13.58 42.40 3.91
CA GLY A 489 12.62 42.06 4.95
C GLY A 489 13.20 42.30 6.34
N ARG A 490 12.50 43.09 7.15
CA ARG A 490 12.78 43.33 8.57
C ARG A 490 12.70 42.00 9.34
N GLY A 491 13.85 41.48 9.78
CA GLY A 491 13.91 40.36 10.71
C GLY A 491 13.43 40.78 12.10
N GLY A 492 12.34 40.18 12.57
CA GLY A 492 12.03 40.15 14.00
C GLY A 492 13.15 39.41 14.78
N PRO A 493 13.17 39.52 16.11
CA PRO A 493 14.14 38.79 16.94
C PRO A 493 14.11 37.30 16.59
N ARG A 494 15.27 36.72 16.29
CA ARG A 494 15.38 35.27 16.06
C ARG A 494 15.06 34.56 17.37
N LYS A 495 14.12 33.61 17.36
CA LYS A 495 13.85 32.71 18.49
C LYS A 495 14.83 31.53 18.47
N SER A 496 15.26 31.06 19.64
CA SER A 496 16.01 29.80 19.75
C SER A 496 15.10 28.61 19.41
N LYS A 497 15.71 27.46 19.12
CA LYS A 497 14.96 26.25 18.73
C LYS A 497 14.11 25.76 19.91
N ASN A 498 12.91 25.27 19.60
CA ASN A 498 12.08 24.57 20.58
C ASN A 498 12.73 23.22 20.94
N GLU A 499 12.49 22.77 22.16
CA GLU A 499 12.89 21.46 22.65
C GLU A 499 11.65 20.57 22.74
N VAL A 500 11.65 19.42 22.07
CA VAL A 500 10.55 18.46 22.14
C VAL A 500 10.98 17.31 23.04
N GLN A 501 10.16 16.99 24.04
CA GLN A 501 10.39 15.89 24.97
C GLN A 501 9.15 15.00 24.98
N GLU A 502 9.33 13.69 24.88
CA GLU A 502 8.24 12.74 25.09
C GLU A 502 7.97 12.57 26.58
N TYR A 503 6.70 12.55 26.96
CA TYR A 503 6.29 12.32 28.34
C TYR A 503 5.28 11.17 28.39
N GLU A 504 5.73 10.05 28.93
CA GLU A 504 4.91 8.88 29.13
C GLU A 504 3.86 9.12 30.23
N VAL A 505 2.61 8.75 29.96
CA VAL A 505 1.44 8.96 30.82
C VAL A 505 0.58 7.71 30.87
N THR A 506 0.14 7.34 32.06
CA THR A 506 -0.78 6.20 32.20
C THR A 506 -2.22 6.59 31.91
N LEU A 507 -3.05 5.60 31.60
CA LEU A 507 -4.46 5.82 31.31
C LEU A 507 -5.24 6.41 32.51
N GLU A 508 -4.87 6.07 33.75
CA GLU A 508 -5.44 6.68 34.96
C GLU A 508 -5.07 8.15 35.12
N GLU A 509 -3.85 8.51 34.74
CA GLU A 509 -3.38 9.90 34.76
C GLU A 509 -4.10 10.73 33.71
N LEU A 510 -4.37 10.15 32.54
CA LEU A 510 -5.21 10.76 31.52
C LEU A 510 -6.69 10.82 31.94
N TYR A 511 -7.17 9.89 32.75
CA TYR A 511 -8.54 9.89 33.27
C TYR A 511 -8.76 10.91 34.37
N LYS A 512 -7.84 11.02 35.33
CA LYS A 512 -7.94 11.93 36.50
C LYS A 512 -7.38 13.32 36.22
N GLY A 513 -6.53 13.45 35.22
CA GLY A 513 -5.60 14.56 35.08
C GLY A 513 -4.42 14.42 36.06
N LYS A 514 -3.27 14.96 35.67
CA LYS A 514 -2.04 14.89 36.47
C LYS A 514 -1.31 16.22 36.45
N THR A 515 -0.86 16.65 37.61
CA THR A 515 0.12 17.74 37.73
C THR A 515 1.43 17.15 38.22
N THR A 516 2.48 17.23 37.42
CA THR A 516 3.81 16.73 37.80
C THR A 516 4.84 17.87 37.80
N ARG A 517 5.86 17.73 38.63
CA ARG A 517 6.98 18.68 38.70
C ARG A 517 8.25 17.97 38.30
N PHE A 518 8.98 18.53 37.35
CA PHE A 518 10.25 17.99 36.89
C PHE A 518 11.32 19.08 36.93
N ALA A 519 12.57 18.68 37.15
CA ALA A 519 13.68 19.61 37.13
C ALA A 519 14.28 19.65 35.72
N SER A 520 14.09 20.76 35.02
CA SER A 520 14.78 21.02 33.76
C SER A 520 16.10 21.76 34.02
N THR A 521 17.15 21.35 33.32
CA THR A 521 18.44 22.04 33.34
C THR A 521 18.57 22.80 32.03
N LYS A 522 18.44 24.12 32.09
CA LYS A 522 18.54 24.97 30.90
C LYS A 522 19.73 25.90 30.94
N ASN A 523 20.25 26.23 29.77
CA ASN A 523 21.25 27.26 29.61
C ASN A 523 20.60 28.63 29.69
N VAL A 524 20.99 29.43 30.68
CA VAL A 524 20.57 30.83 30.80
C VAL A 524 21.72 31.76 30.47
N ILE A 525 21.40 32.96 30.00
CA ILE A 525 22.41 33.99 29.73
C ILE A 525 23.22 34.24 31.01
N CYS A 526 24.55 34.21 30.88
CA CYS A 526 25.44 34.32 32.03
C CYS A 526 25.30 35.69 32.68
N THR A 527 24.73 35.69 33.89
CA THR A 527 24.48 36.91 34.69
C THR A 527 25.74 37.74 34.96
N ASN A 528 26.93 37.13 35.00
CA ASN A 528 28.18 37.83 35.31
C ASN A 528 28.77 38.62 34.14
N CYS A 529 28.37 38.29 32.91
CA CYS A 529 28.87 38.99 31.71
C CYS A 529 27.74 39.48 30.82
N GLU A 530 26.49 39.30 31.24
CA GLU A 530 25.27 39.65 30.50
C GLU A 530 25.29 39.11 29.07
N GLY A 531 25.80 37.88 28.92
CA GLY A 531 25.95 37.25 27.62
C GLY A 531 27.04 37.85 26.74
N SER A 532 28.00 38.64 27.21
CA SER A 532 29.14 39.11 26.40
C SER A 532 30.27 38.07 26.27
N GLY A 533 30.43 37.19 27.25
CA GLY A 533 31.50 36.18 27.31
C GLY A 533 32.87 36.69 27.78
N GLY A 534 33.04 38.01 27.95
CA GLY A 534 34.24 38.65 28.47
C GLY A 534 34.13 39.08 29.93
N LYS A 535 35.24 39.50 30.54
CA LYS A 535 35.22 40.30 31.77
C LYS A 535 34.62 41.69 31.47
N ALA A 536 34.06 42.35 32.49
CA ALA A 536 33.53 43.70 32.35
C ALA A 536 34.57 44.63 31.68
N ASN A 537 34.13 45.40 30.67
CA ASN A 537 34.96 46.32 29.86
C ASN A 537 36.11 45.69 29.06
N ALA A 538 36.19 44.36 28.94
CA ALA A 538 37.15 43.72 28.07
C ALA A 538 36.76 43.93 26.60
N LYS A 539 37.75 44.20 25.73
CA LYS A 539 37.55 44.30 24.28
C LYS A 539 37.83 42.94 23.60
N PRO A 540 36.93 42.43 22.75
CA PRO A 540 37.15 41.18 22.03
C PRO A 540 38.23 41.35 20.96
N LYS A 541 39.05 40.31 20.76
CA LYS A 541 40.05 40.27 19.69
C LYS A 541 39.40 39.74 18.42
N LYS A 542 39.63 40.40 17.28
CA LYS A 542 39.18 39.92 15.96
C LYS A 542 39.79 38.53 15.68
N CYS A 543 38.97 37.60 15.22
CA CYS A 543 39.43 36.27 14.86
C CYS A 543 40.23 36.33 13.56
N GLY A 544 41.55 36.12 13.64
CA GLY A 544 42.41 36.06 12.45
C GLY A 544 42.15 34.81 11.60
N THR A 545 41.59 33.75 12.18
CA THR A 545 41.36 32.50 11.45
C THR A 545 40.24 32.62 10.42
N CYS A 546 39.22 33.45 10.65
CA CYS A 546 38.11 33.69 9.70
C CYS A 546 38.02 35.16 9.26
N ASP A 547 39.05 35.96 9.55
CA ASP A 547 39.08 37.42 9.32
C ASP A 547 37.85 38.18 9.81
N GLY A 548 37.25 37.72 10.91
CA GLY A 548 36.05 38.33 11.47
C GLY A 548 34.72 37.88 10.88
N ARG A 549 34.73 36.96 9.89
CA ARG A 549 33.50 36.48 9.23
C ARG A 549 32.71 35.48 10.06
N GLY A 550 33.32 34.84 11.04
CA GLY A 550 32.66 33.85 11.90
C GLY A 550 32.49 32.47 11.25
N SER A 551 32.53 32.36 9.93
CA SER A 551 32.49 31.11 9.18
C SER A 551 33.72 30.92 8.30
N LYS A 552 33.91 29.70 7.80
CA LYS A 552 34.94 29.30 6.85
C LYS A 552 34.35 28.35 5.82
N VAL A 553 34.90 28.37 4.61
CA VAL A 553 34.57 27.36 3.60
C VAL A 553 35.39 26.11 3.90
N ALA A 554 34.73 24.97 4.09
CA ALA A 554 35.35 23.65 4.21
C ALA A 554 34.93 22.78 3.02
N LEU A 555 35.84 21.93 2.56
CA LEU A 555 35.58 20.99 1.47
C LEU A 555 35.03 19.69 2.07
N ARG A 556 33.82 19.30 1.69
CA ARG A 556 33.18 18.05 2.09
C ARG A 556 33.25 17.05 0.93
N PRO A 557 33.86 15.86 1.11
CA PRO A 557 33.83 14.82 0.09
C PRO A 557 32.40 14.27 -0.05
N VAL A 558 31.91 14.22 -1.28
CA VAL A 558 30.57 13.71 -1.64
C VAL A 558 30.65 12.49 -2.57
N GLY A 559 31.86 11.99 -2.82
CA GLY A 559 32.12 10.78 -3.59
C GLY A 559 33.62 10.62 -3.89
N PRO A 560 34.03 9.51 -4.51
CA PRO A 560 35.42 9.31 -4.90
C PRO A 560 35.89 10.41 -5.87
N GLY A 561 36.77 11.30 -5.40
CA GLY A 561 37.32 12.41 -6.19
C GLY A 561 36.47 13.68 -6.26
N LEU A 562 35.26 13.71 -5.68
CA LEU A 562 34.36 14.88 -5.72
C LEU A 562 34.25 15.53 -4.33
N VAL A 563 34.61 16.81 -4.26
CA VAL A 563 34.48 17.65 -3.05
C VAL A 563 33.56 18.84 -3.32
N THR A 564 32.58 19.06 -2.44
CA THR A 564 31.73 20.26 -2.46
C THR A 564 32.18 21.26 -1.40
N GLN A 565 31.92 22.56 -1.61
CA GLN A 565 32.25 23.61 -0.65
C GLN A 565 31.07 23.85 0.30
N GLU A 566 31.25 23.58 1.58
CA GLU A 566 30.28 23.85 2.64
C GLU A 566 30.79 24.98 3.53
N THR A 567 29.91 25.94 3.87
CA THR A 567 30.26 27.01 4.81
C THR A 567 30.07 26.50 6.24
N VAL A 568 31.18 26.21 6.93
CA VAL A 568 31.19 25.73 8.32
C VAL A 568 31.49 26.86 9.31
N PRO A 569 30.95 26.84 10.53
CA PRO A 569 31.30 27.82 11.55
C PRO A 569 32.79 27.71 11.91
N CYS A 570 33.46 28.87 12.07
CA CYS A 570 34.87 28.92 12.40
C CYS A 570 35.11 28.35 13.81
N SER A 571 35.88 27.25 13.90
CA SER A 571 36.21 26.57 15.16
C SER A 571 36.93 27.46 16.18
N THR A 572 37.79 28.38 15.74
CA THR A 572 38.57 29.25 16.64
C THR A 572 37.72 30.29 17.38
N CYS A 573 36.67 30.82 16.74
CA CYS A 573 35.79 31.82 17.36
C CYS A 573 34.37 31.29 17.58
N SER A 574 34.15 29.99 17.32
CA SER A 574 32.85 29.32 17.41
C SER A 574 31.73 30.09 16.70
N GLY A 575 31.96 30.54 15.46
CA GLY A 575 30.94 31.26 14.69
C GLY A 575 30.96 32.79 14.82
N ARG A 576 31.75 33.37 15.75
CA ARG A 576 31.52 34.75 16.23
C ARG A 576 32.32 35.86 15.55
N GLY A 577 33.33 35.51 14.75
CA GLY A 577 34.25 36.49 14.13
C GLY A 577 35.19 37.20 15.13
N SER A 578 34.96 37.09 16.44
CA SER A 578 35.81 37.63 17.48
C SER A 578 35.78 36.75 18.72
N TYR A 579 36.81 36.82 19.56
CA TYR A 579 36.93 36.01 20.77
C TYR A 579 37.68 36.75 21.87
N PHE A 580 37.45 36.35 23.13
CA PHE A 580 38.22 36.83 24.27
C PHE A 580 39.41 35.89 24.54
N PRO A 581 40.64 36.41 24.64
CA PRO A 581 41.79 35.66 25.15
C PRO A 581 41.52 35.07 26.55
N ASP A 582 42.19 33.98 26.92
CA ASP A 582 41.88 33.20 28.13
C ASP A 582 41.93 34.03 29.42
N ASP A 583 42.87 34.97 29.52
CA ASP A 583 42.99 35.91 30.63
C ASP A 583 41.83 36.93 30.71
N LYS A 584 41.08 37.11 29.63
CA LYS A 584 39.98 38.09 29.50
C LYS A 584 38.59 37.45 29.38
N LYS A 585 38.50 36.11 29.34
CA LYS A 585 37.23 35.38 29.38
C LYS A 585 36.50 35.62 30.70
N CYS A 586 35.18 35.62 30.64
CA CYS A 586 34.34 35.66 31.85
C CYS A 586 34.71 34.47 32.75
N LYS A 587 34.94 34.71 34.05
CA LYS A 587 35.32 33.66 34.99
C LYS A 587 34.21 32.62 35.22
N LYS A 588 32.94 33.01 35.10
CA LYS A 588 31.77 32.15 35.37
C LYS A 588 31.42 31.24 34.19
N CYS A 589 31.25 31.79 32.98
CA CYS A 589 30.92 30.99 31.79
C CYS A 589 32.14 30.59 30.95
N LYS A 590 33.36 31.00 31.33
CA LYS A 590 34.60 30.71 30.60
C LYS A 590 34.55 31.06 29.10
N GLY A 591 33.83 32.12 28.74
CA GLY A 591 33.65 32.57 27.35
C GLY A 591 32.48 31.95 26.59
N VAL A 592 31.71 31.04 27.20
CA VAL A 592 30.56 30.36 26.58
C VAL A 592 29.32 31.27 26.44
N ARG A 593 29.23 32.35 27.23
CA ARG A 593 28.12 33.35 27.29
C ARG A 593 26.86 32.89 28.02
N THR A 594 26.66 31.58 28.22
CA THR A 594 25.58 31.00 29.01
C THR A 594 26.11 30.24 30.22
N THR A 595 25.24 29.95 31.18
CA THR A 595 25.50 29.08 32.33
C THR A 595 24.32 28.15 32.54
N SER A 596 24.58 26.90 32.89
CA SER A 596 23.53 25.93 33.23
C SER A 596 22.82 26.34 34.53
N GLN A 597 21.50 26.37 34.50
CA GLN A 597 20.63 26.61 35.64
C GLN A 597 19.56 25.52 35.72
N ARG A 598 19.45 24.89 36.89
CA ARG A 598 18.36 23.95 37.20
C ARG A 598 17.12 24.74 37.65
N LYS A 599 15.98 24.53 36.99
CA LYS A 599 14.68 25.12 37.33
C LYS A 599 13.63 24.01 37.42
N ILE A 600 12.76 24.08 38.42
CA ILE A 600 11.64 23.15 38.55
C ILE A 600 10.48 23.73 37.73
N LEU A 601 9.97 22.93 36.79
CA LEU A 601 8.83 23.26 35.95
C LEU A 601 7.64 22.37 36.34
N GLU A 602 6.43 22.91 36.21
CA GLU A 602 5.19 22.21 36.51
C GLU A 602 4.47 21.91 35.19
N LEU A 603 4.19 20.64 34.96
CA LEU A 603 3.47 20.12 33.79
C LEU A 603 2.07 19.70 34.25
N TYR A 604 1.04 20.37 33.73
CA TYR A 604 -0.36 20.01 33.95
C TYR A 604 -0.90 19.28 32.71
N ILE A 605 -1.36 18.05 32.92
CA ILE A 605 -2.00 17.19 31.93
C ILE A 605 -3.50 17.19 32.22
N PRO A 606 -4.32 17.81 31.35
CA PRO A 606 -5.76 17.84 31.52
C PRO A 606 -6.38 16.44 31.44
N PRO A 607 -7.44 16.16 32.21
CA PRO A 607 -8.25 14.96 32.02
C PRO A 607 -8.77 14.87 30.59
N GLY A 608 -8.77 13.65 30.02
CA GLY A 608 -9.22 13.40 28.65
C GLY A 608 -8.21 13.75 27.56
N SER A 609 -6.96 14.11 27.92
CA SER A 609 -5.86 14.24 26.96
C SER A 609 -5.61 12.92 26.21
N ARG A 610 -5.04 13.03 25.01
CA ARG A 610 -4.84 11.91 24.07
C ARG A 610 -3.36 11.72 23.74
N GLN A 611 -3.01 10.53 23.23
CA GLN A 611 -1.76 10.28 22.53
C GLN A 611 -1.43 11.43 21.56
N GLY A 612 -0.20 11.95 21.65
CA GLY A 612 0.30 13.03 20.79
C GLY A 612 -0.19 14.45 21.15
N ASP A 613 -1.02 14.62 22.20
CA ASP A 613 -1.34 15.96 22.71
C ASP A 613 -0.05 16.68 23.12
N LYS A 614 0.09 17.95 22.71
CA LYS A 614 1.28 18.77 22.99
C LYS A 614 1.01 19.75 24.13
N ILE A 615 1.82 19.68 25.19
CA ILE A 615 1.79 20.64 26.30
C ILE A 615 3.01 21.55 26.18
N VAL A 616 2.76 22.85 25.97
CA VAL A 616 3.80 23.83 25.67
C VAL A 616 4.13 24.66 26.92
N LEU A 617 5.41 24.65 27.32
CA LEU A 617 5.97 25.53 28.34
C LEU A 617 6.74 26.66 27.63
N SER A 618 6.06 27.79 27.45
CA SER A 618 6.57 28.89 26.64
C SER A 618 7.82 29.55 27.23
N GLY A 619 8.85 29.74 26.39
CA GLY A 619 10.10 30.43 26.78
C GLY A 619 10.98 29.68 27.78
N GLU A 620 10.72 28.39 28.00
CA GLU A 620 11.48 27.58 28.95
C GLU A 620 12.67 26.83 28.32
N ALA A 621 12.84 26.86 27.00
CA ALA A 621 13.99 26.24 26.33
C ALA A 621 15.30 27.02 26.58
N ASP A 622 16.40 26.49 26.05
CA ASP A 622 17.73 27.08 26.16
C ASP A 622 17.79 28.52 25.62
N GLN A 623 18.32 29.44 26.45
CA GLN A 623 18.56 30.81 26.06
C GLN A 623 19.82 30.89 25.20
N VAL A 624 19.66 31.43 24.00
CA VAL A 624 20.77 31.78 23.14
C VAL A 624 20.98 33.29 23.24
N PRO A 625 22.23 33.78 23.43
CA PRO A 625 22.47 35.22 23.41
C PRO A 625 21.97 35.86 22.11
N ASP A 626 21.39 37.05 22.23
CA ASP A 626 20.87 37.82 21.09
C ASP A 626 19.61 37.18 20.44
N GLN A 627 18.92 36.27 21.14
CA GLN A 627 17.70 35.58 20.71
C GLN A 627 16.66 35.48 21.83
N GLU A 628 15.38 35.41 21.47
CA GLU A 628 14.30 35.05 22.39
C GLU A 628 14.31 33.53 22.64
N PRO A 629 14.13 33.04 23.88
CA PRO A 629 14.09 31.61 24.14
C PRO A 629 12.87 30.95 23.47
N GLY A 630 13.08 29.78 22.87
CA GLY A 630 12.03 28.90 22.38
C GLY A 630 11.26 28.20 23.51
N ASP A 631 10.38 27.30 23.12
CA ASP A 631 9.46 26.60 24.03
C ASP A 631 9.93 25.17 24.30
N ILE A 632 9.63 24.64 25.48
CA ILE A 632 9.69 23.18 25.73
C ILE A 632 8.31 22.61 25.43
N ILE A 633 8.24 21.64 24.53
CA ILE A 633 7.02 20.99 24.08
C ILE A 633 7.04 19.54 24.57
N PHE A 634 6.13 19.22 25.48
CA PHE A 634 5.91 17.84 25.90
C PHE A 634 4.88 17.18 24.99
N GLU A 635 5.29 16.11 24.32
CA GLU A 635 4.40 15.26 23.54
C GLU A 635 4.00 14.07 24.40
N LEU A 636 2.71 13.91 24.66
CA LEU A 636 2.21 12.85 25.54
C LEU A 636 2.23 11.50 24.83
N VAL A 637 2.82 10.51 25.50
CA VAL A 637 2.85 9.10 25.07
C VAL A 637 2.05 8.26 26.06
N GLU A 638 0.90 7.75 25.65
CA GLU A 638 0.01 6.89 26.41
C GLU A 638 0.62 5.50 26.56
N ALA A 639 0.86 5.11 27.81
CA ALA A 639 1.34 3.77 28.13
C ALA A 639 0.23 2.73 27.94
N PRO A 640 0.55 1.51 27.46
CA PRO A 640 -0.39 0.39 27.46
C PRO A 640 -0.96 0.11 28.85
N HIS A 641 -2.20 -0.36 28.92
CA HIS A 641 -2.88 -0.67 30.18
C HIS A 641 -3.39 -2.11 30.18
N GLU A 642 -3.14 -2.86 31.26
CA GLU A 642 -3.43 -4.31 31.37
C GLU A 642 -4.91 -4.66 31.16
N VAL A 643 -5.82 -3.88 31.72
CA VAL A 643 -7.28 -4.16 31.69
C VAL A 643 -8.04 -3.42 30.59
N PHE A 644 -7.62 -2.21 30.24
CA PHE A 644 -8.40 -1.29 29.41
C PHE A 644 -7.68 -0.97 28.12
N HIS A 645 -8.39 -1.15 27.01
CA HIS A 645 -7.99 -0.63 25.72
C HIS A 645 -8.79 0.64 25.40
N ARG A 646 -8.11 1.72 25.03
CA ARG A 646 -8.75 3.02 24.77
C ARG A 646 -8.96 3.24 23.28
N ALA A 647 -10.21 3.54 22.89
CA ALA A 647 -10.58 3.97 21.54
C ALA A 647 -11.23 5.36 21.59
N GLY A 648 -10.40 6.41 21.45
CA GLY A 648 -10.88 7.79 21.51
C GLY A 648 -11.37 8.17 22.92
N ALA A 649 -12.69 8.35 23.08
CA ALA A 649 -13.31 8.60 24.38
C ALA A 649 -13.86 7.31 25.03
N ASP A 650 -13.91 6.21 24.29
CA ASP A 650 -14.47 4.95 24.77
C ASP A 650 -13.37 4.04 25.32
N LEU A 651 -13.77 3.16 26.24
CA LEU A 651 -12.91 2.15 26.84
C LEU A 651 -13.45 0.76 26.50
N GLN A 652 -12.54 -0.21 26.36
CA GLN A 652 -12.85 -1.61 26.16
C GLN A 652 -12.12 -2.43 27.23
N ALA A 653 -12.77 -3.45 27.79
CA ALA A 653 -12.14 -4.39 28.72
C ALA A 653 -12.79 -5.78 28.62
N GLU A 654 -12.09 -6.81 29.09
CA GLU A 654 -12.64 -8.15 29.22
C GLU A 654 -13.50 -8.30 30.48
N LEU A 655 -14.63 -8.98 30.34
CA LEU A 655 -15.52 -9.36 31.43
C LEU A 655 -15.46 -10.86 31.62
N LYS A 656 -14.62 -11.28 32.58
CA LYS A 656 -14.47 -12.68 32.97
C LYS A 656 -15.65 -13.11 33.85
N ILE A 657 -16.46 -14.03 33.34
CA ILE A 657 -17.59 -14.64 34.05
C ILE A 657 -17.49 -16.15 34.01
N SER A 658 -17.98 -16.83 35.03
CA SER A 658 -18.06 -18.30 35.00
C SER A 658 -19.17 -18.78 34.06
N LEU A 659 -19.08 -20.03 33.60
CA LEU A 659 -20.16 -20.68 32.85
C LEU A 659 -21.51 -20.62 33.59
N GLN A 660 -21.51 -20.74 34.92
CA GLN A 660 -22.73 -20.61 35.73
C GLN A 660 -23.31 -19.20 35.64
N GLU A 661 -22.49 -18.16 35.79
CA GLU A 661 -22.90 -16.76 35.69
C GLU A 661 -23.42 -16.43 34.27
N ALA A 662 -22.80 -17.01 33.24
CA ALA A 662 -23.24 -16.87 31.86
C ALA A 662 -24.65 -17.45 31.60
N LEU A 663 -25.00 -18.54 32.29
CA LEU A 663 -26.28 -19.25 32.14
C LEU A 663 -27.38 -18.81 33.12
N THR A 664 -27.02 -18.19 34.26
CA THR A 664 -27.97 -17.87 35.34
C THR A 664 -28.02 -16.39 35.71
N GLY A 665 -27.11 -15.57 35.17
CA GLY A 665 -26.91 -14.19 35.56
C GLY A 665 -26.07 -14.04 36.83
N PHE A 666 -25.78 -12.80 37.20
CA PHE A 666 -24.93 -12.50 38.36
C PHE A 666 -25.20 -11.08 38.88
N ASN A 667 -24.76 -10.84 40.12
CA ASN A 667 -24.79 -9.53 40.75
C ASN A 667 -23.53 -9.33 41.59
N ARG A 668 -22.51 -8.69 41.02
CA ARG A 668 -21.23 -8.41 41.69
C ARG A 668 -20.50 -7.22 41.08
N VAL A 669 -19.41 -6.80 41.71
CA VAL A 669 -18.40 -5.93 41.09
C VAL A 669 -17.62 -6.76 40.09
N VAL A 670 -17.58 -6.29 38.84
CA VAL A 670 -16.96 -7.04 37.73
C VAL A 670 -15.55 -6.57 37.42
N LEU A 671 -15.25 -5.29 37.64
CA LEU A 671 -13.93 -4.72 37.42
C LEU A 671 -13.72 -3.46 38.25
N LYS A 672 -12.45 -3.05 38.38
CA LYS A 672 -12.04 -1.78 38.99
C LYS A 672 -11.73 -0.78 37.88
N HIS A 673 -12.37 0.38 37.92
CA HIS A 673 -12.18 1.46 36.95
C HIS A 673 -10.87 2.23 37.20
N LEU A 674 -10.43 3.01 36.20
CA LEU A 674 -9.27 3.92 36.24
C LEU A 674 -9.26 4.91 37.43
N ASP A 675 -10.44 5.26 37.99
CA ASP A 675 -10.54 6.10 39.19
C ASP A 675 -10.46 5.34 40.52
N GLY A 676 -10.40 4.01 40.46
CA GLY A 676 -10.38 3.12 41.60
C GLY A 676 -11.76 2.67 42.08
N ARG A 677 -12.86 3.19 41.51
CA ARG A 677 -14.22 2.69 41.81
C ARG A 677 -14.42 1.31 41.21
N GLY A 678 -15.22 0.47 41.87
CA GLY A 678 -15.69 -0.79 41.29
C GLY A 678 -16.93 -0.58 40.42
N ILE A 679 -16.96 -1.19 39.24
CA ILE A 679 -18.17 -1.24 38.41
C ILE A 679 -18.97 -2.47 38.81
N SER A 680 -20.16 -2.25 39.37
CA SER A 680 -21.09 -3.34 39.73
C SER A 680 -22.12 -3.53 38.63
N MET A 681 -22.31 -4.79 38.24
CA MET A 681 -23.31 -5.17 37.26
C MET A 681 -24.29 -6.16 37.88
N HIS A 682 -25.57 -5.92 37.62
CA HIS A 682 -26.65 -6.83 37.95
C HIS A 682 -27.29 -7.32 36.65
N VAL A 683 -26.83 -8.48 36.19
CA VAL A 683 -27.38 -9.14 35.01
C VAL A 683 -28.43 -10.12 35.48
N THR A 684 -29.70 -9.76 35.27
CA THR A 684 -30.81 -10.70 35.40
C THR A 684 -31.10 -11.30 34.03
N GLN A 685 -31.36 -12.60 33.98
CA GLN A 685 -31.66 -13.33 32.74
C GLN A 685 -33.13 -13.77 32.72
N PRO A 686 -34.09 -12.83 32.59
CA PRO A 686 -35.49 -13.20 32.44
C PRO A 686 -35.72 -13.95 31.12
N ALA A 687 -36.56 -14.98 31.15
CA ALA A 687 -37.01 -15.73 29.98
C ALA A 687 -35.91 -16.45 29.15
N GLY A 688 -34.83 -16.92 29.79
CA GLY A 688 -33.87 -17.84 29.16
C GLY A 688 -32.80 -17.20 28.26
N ARG A 689 -32.58 -15.89 28.38
CA ARG A 689 -31.49 -15.19 27.69
C ARG A 689 -30.14 -15.46 28.40
N ILE A 690 -29.22 -16.14 27.73
CA ILE A 690 -27.85 -16.41 28.21
C ILE A 690 -26.85 -15.38 27.69
N LEU A 691 -25.75 -15.15 28.41
CA LEU A 691 -24.60 -14.38 27.91
C LEU A 691 -23.66 -15.31 27.13
N ARG A 692 -23.21 -14.88 25.96
CA ARG A 692 -22.36 -15.69 25.07
C ARG A 692 -20.90 -15.22 25.10
N PRO A 693 -19.91 -16.12 24.94
CA PRO A 693 -18.53 -15.72 24.69
C PRO A 693 -18.46 -14.73 23.52
N GLY A 694 -17.71 -13.64 23.67
CA GLY A 694 -17.58 -12.57 22.68
C GLY A 694 -18.76 -11.58 22.61
N GLU A 695 -19.85 -11.77 23.37
CA GLU A 695 -20.93 -10.78 23.43
C GLU A 695 -20.42 -9.47 24.06
N ILE A 696 -20.80 -8.32 23.48
CA ILE A 696 -20.32 -7.01 23.89
C ILE A 696 -21.40 -6.26 24.69
N LEU A 697 -21.08 -5.91 25.93
CA LEU A 697 -21.96 -5.17 26.83
C LEU A 697 -21.50 -3.71 26.96
N LYS A 698 -22.38 -2.77 26.62
CA LYS A 698 -22.09 -1.33 26.69
C LYS A 698 -22.59 -0.74 28.02
N ILE A 699 -21.70 -0.05 28.73
CA ILE A 699 -21.97 0.73 29.94
C ILE A 699 -21.80 2.22 29.60
N ALA A 700 -22.92 2.92 29.48
CA ALA A 700 -22.93 4.30 29.04
C ALA A 700 -22.30 5.25 30.09
N GLY A 701 -21.45 6.17 29.64
CA GLY A 701 -20.86 7.22 30.49
C GLY A 701 -19.70 6.78 31.40
N GLU A 702 -19.23 5.53 31.27
CA GLU A 702 -18.07 5.00 32.00
C GLU A 702 -16.81 4.92 31.11
N GLY A 703 -16.72 5.69 30.02
CA GLY A 703 -15.51 5.84 29.22
C GLY A 703 -14.58 6.96 29.73
N MET A 704 -13.62 7.37 28.90
CA MET A 704 -12.70 8.48 29.18
C MET A 704 -13.40 9.85 29.20
N PRO A 705 -12.93 10.82 30.02
CA PRO A 705 -13.42 12.19 29.98
C PRO A 705 -13.22 12.85 28.62
N ILE A 706 -14.19 13.65 28.19
CA ILE A 706 -14.11 14.42 26.95
C ILE A 706 -13.57 15.82 27.26
N LYS A 707 -12.45 16.18 26.61
CA LYS A 707 -11.79 17.49 26.81
C LYS A 707 -12.78 18.64 26.62
N ARG A 708 -12.81 19.58 27.58
CA ARG A 708 -13.72 20.76 27.61
C ARG A 708 -15.21 20.42 27.70
N SER A 709 -15.55 19.22 28.18
CA SER A 709 -16.91 18.79 28.47
C SER A 709 -16.94 18.07 29.82
N ASP A 710 -18.09 18.10 30.48
CA ASP A 710 -18.33 17.27 31.68
C ASP A 710 -18.76 15.83 31.31
N ALA A 711 -18.93 15.56 30.02
CA ALA A 711 -19.30 14.25 29.50
C ALA A 711 -18.11 13.28 29.42
N LYS A 712 -18.40 11.99 29.50
CA LYS A 712 -17.48 10.87 29.28
C LYS A 712 -17.96 10.03 28.10
N GLY A 713 -17.05 9.27 27.50
CA GLY A 713 -17.43 8.21 26.56
C GLY A 713 -18.06 7.01 27.27
N ASP A 714 -18.08 5.87 26.59
CA ASP A 714 -18.70 4.64 27.07
C ASP A 714 -17.68 3.52 27.33
N LEU A 715 -18.02 2.56 28.18
CA LEU A 715 -17.22 1.36 28.44
C LEU A 715 -17.87 0.14 27.78
N TYR A 716 -17.10 -0.59 26.98
CA TYR A 716 -17.51 -1.82 26.31
C TYR A 716 -16.83 -3.01 26.96
N LEU A 717 -17.63 -3.97 27.42
CA LEU A 717 -17.15 -5.19 28.05
C LEU A 717 -17.37 -6.39 27.14
N ILE A 718 -16.29 -7.09 26.80
CA ILE A 718 -16.35 -8.32 26.01
C ILE A 718 -16.46 -9.50 26.97
N VAL A 719 -17.51 -10.29 26.81
CA VAL A 719 -17.75 -11.46 27.67
C VAL A 719 -16.73 -12.56 27.36
N ASP A 720 -15.94 -12.91 28.37
CA ASP A 720 -15.05 -14.07 28.39
C ASP A 720 -15.59 -15.09 29.41
N VAL A 721 -15.89 -16.30 28.95
CA VAL A 721 -16.53 -17.35 29.78
C VAL A 721 -15.47 -18.34 30.24
N VAL A 722 -15.16 -18.30 31.53
CA VAL A 722 -14.25 -19.23 32.19
C VAL A 722 -14.97 -20.54 32.48
N PHE A 723 -14.50 -21.62 31.86
CA PHE A 723 -15.00 -22.98 32.08
C PHE A 723 -14.44 -23.56 33.40
N PRO A 724 -15.14 -24.52 34.04
CA PRO A 724 -14.62 -25.22 35.21
C PRO A 724 -13.32 -25.96 34.90
N GLU A 725 -12.43 -26.05 35.89
CA GLU A 725 -11.18 -26.83 35.80
C GLU A 725 -11.45 -28.33 35.62
N ASP A 726 -10.49 -29.01 34.99
CA ASP A 726 -10.53 -30.46 34.80
C ASP A 726 -10.61 -31.20 36.14
N GLY A 727 -11.44 -32.26 36.17
CA GLY A 727 -11.71 -33.02 37.39
C GLY A 727 -12.74 -32.40 38.34
N TRP A 728 -13.38 -31.28 37.97
CA TRP A 728 -14.52 -30.70 38.72
C TRP A 728 -15.71 -31.67 38.80
N ILE A 729 -15.96 -32.44 37.73
CA ILE A 729 -16.99 -33.50 37.71
C ILE A 729 -16.38 -34.82 38.18
N LYS A 730 -16.85 -35.35 39.31
CA LYS A 730 -16.23 -36.50 40.00
C LYS A 730 -16.97 -37.82 39.81
N ASP A 731 -18.23 -37.78 39.42
CA ASP A 731 -19.09 -38.94 39.32
C ASP A 731 -20.01 -38.86 38.10
N GLU A 732 -20.32 -40.02 37.55
CA GLU A 732 -21.11 -40.16 36.32
C GLU A 732 -22.58 -39.73 36.50
N ALA A 733 -23.10 -39.79 37.74
CA ALA A 733 -24.43 -39.28 38.04
C ALA A 733 -24.50 -37.75 37.94
N THR A 734 -23.41 -37.03 38.26
CA THR A 734 -23.29 -35.59 38.04
C THR A 734 -23.20 -35.25 36.55
N ILE A 735 -22.49 -36.05 35.73
CA ILE A 735 -22.48 -35.90 34.26
C ILE A 735 -23.89 -36.01 33.69
N GLN A 736 -24.65 -37.02 34.13
CA GLN A 736 -26.02 -37.22 33.63
C GLN A 736 -26.94 -36.06 33.99
N LYS A 737 -26.86 -35.53 35.22
CA LYS A 737 -27.64 -34.35 35.63
C LYS A 737 -27.33 -33.12 34.78
N ILE A 738 -26.07 -32.91 34.39
CA ILE A 738 -25.69 -31.80 33.50
C ILE A 738 -26.26 -32.02 32.09
N ARG A 739 -26.16 -33.23 31.54
CA ARG A 739 -26.77 -33.61 30.24
C ARG A 739 -28.28 -33.43 30.22
N ASP A 740 -28.96 -33.65 31.34
CA ASP A 740 -30.42 -33.49 31.44
C ASP A 740 -30.85 -32.01 31.52
N VAL A 741 -29.98 -31.12 32.03
CA VAL A 741 -30.25 -29.68 32.20
C VAL A 741 -29.88 -28.88 30.94
N LEU A 742 -28.80 -29.26 30.25
CA LEU A 742 -28.37 -28.60 29.01
C LEU A 742 -29.16 -29.11 27.80
N PRO A 743 -29.47 -28.25 26.81
CA PRO A 743 -30.18 -28.68 25.62
C PRO A 743 -29.34 -29.71 24.84
N LYS A 744 -29.98 -30.80 24.43
CA LYS A 744 -29.36 -31.76 23.51
C LYS A 744 -29.08 -31.04 22.19
N THR A 745 -27.84 -31.00 21.77
CA THR A 745 -27.45 -30.51 20.44
C THR A 745 -28.14 -31.38 19.40
N GLY A 746 -28.95 -30.78 18.53
CA GLY A 746 -29.56 -31.43 17.37
C GLY A 746 -28.57 -31.58 16.21
N ALA A 747 -27.27 -31.73 16.51
CA ALA A 747 -26.31 -32.09 15.49
C ALA A 747 -26.64 -33.52 15.08
N GLU A 748 -27.06 -33.71 13.84
CA GLU A 748 -27.21 -35.05 13.28
C GLU A 748 -25.82 -35.70 13.27
N ASP A 749 -25.72 -36.91 13.80
CA ASP A 749 -24.49 -37.69 13.69
C ASP A 749 -24.13 -37.78 12.21
N ILE A 750 -22.89 -37.44 11.87
CA ILE A 750 -22.41 -37.51 10.50
C ILE A 750 -22.46 -38.98 10.09
N THR A 751 -23.31 -39.30 9.10
CA THR A 751 -23.42 -40.66 8.57
C THR A 751 -22.25 -40.95 7.64
N ALA A 752 -21.40 -41.90 8.00
CA ALA A 752 -20.34 -42.44 7.16
C ALA A 752 -20.58 -43.93 6.89
N GLU A 753 -20.12 -44.43 5.75
CA GLU A 753 -20.26 -45.86 5.37
C GLU A 753 -19.43 -46.78 6.28
N GLU A 754 -18.32 -46.27 6.80
CA GLU A 754 -17.42 -46.94 7.73
C GLU A 754 -17.09 -45.98 8.87
N VAL A 755 -17.22 -46.43 10.11
CA VAL A 755 -17.00 -45.63 11.32
C VAL A 755 -15.93 -46.32 12.15
N ASP A 756 -14.75 -45.72 12.19
CA ASP A 756 -13.65 -46.16 13.05
C ASP A 756 -13.72 -45.41 14.39
N GLU A 757 -13.68 -46.14 15.50
CA GLU A 757 -13.43 -45.55 16.81
C GLU A 757 -11.94 -45.19 16.91
N VAL A 758 -11.65 -43.89 17.03
CA VAL A 758 -10.29 -43.38 17.16
C VAL A 758 -10.06 -42.84 18.56
N ASP A 759 -8.90 -43.18 19.13
CA ASP A 759 -8.41 -42.53 20.34
C ASP A 759 -7.90 -41.12 19.99
N PHE A 760 -7.97 -40.20 20.95
CA PHE A 760 -7.39 -38.87 20.81
C PHE A 760 -6.48 -38.55 21.99
N GLU A 761 -5.48 -37.72 21.74
CA GLU A 761 -4.64 -37.12 22.76
C GLU A 761 -4.94 -35.62 22.86
N VAL A 762 -4.83 -35.07 24.06
CA VAL A 762 -4.92 -33.63 24.28
C VAL A 762 -3.51 -33.07 24.18
N VAL A 763 -3.21 -32.38 23.08
CA VAL A 763 -1.96 -31.64 22.88
C VAL A 763 -2.10 -30.22 23.43
N LYS A 764 -0.99 -29.64 23.91
CA LYS A 764 -0.96 -28.31 24.54
C LYS A 764 -1.10 -27.20 23.50
N ASP A 765 -0.51 -27.41 22.34
CA ASP A 765 -0.38 -26.50 21.21
C ASP A 765 -0.32 -27.34 19.93
N MET A 766 -0.08 -26.69 18.79
CA MET A 766 0.02 -27.37 17.50
C MET A 766 1.48 -27.68 17.14
N ASP A 767 2.42 -27.62 18.07
CA ASP A 767 3.86 -27.69 17.75
C ASP A 767 4.26 -29.09 17.22
N ASP A 768 3.58 -30.14 17.69
CA ASP A 768 3.77 -31.50 17.20
C ASP A 768 3.13 -31.74 15.82
N PHE A 769 2.31 -30.80 15.32
CA PHE A 769 1.64 -30.91 14.04
C PHE A 769 2.63 -30.78 12.88
N GLY A 770 3.07 -31.93 12.36
CA GLY A 770 4.06 -32.01 11.28
C GLY A 770 5.51 -32.09 11.77
N ALA A 771 5.75 -32.09 13.08
CA ALA A 771 7.08 -32.24 13.66
C ALA A 771 7.74 -33.55 13.21
N GLY A 772 9.01 -33.48 12.79
CA GLY A 772 9.78 -34.63 12.33
C GLY A 772 9.47 -35.15 10.92
N SER A 773 8.52 -34.53 10.19
CA SER A 773 8.19 -34.90 8.80
C SER A 773 9.23 -34.43 7.77
N GLY A 774 10.07 -33.46 8.13
CA GLY A 774 10.97 -32.78 7.20
C GLY A 774 10.24 -31.88 6.19
N ASP A 775 8.93 -31.69 6.34
CA ASP A 775 8.13 -30.76 5.55
C ASP A 775 8.45 -29.32 5.99
N PRO A 776 8.91 -28.44 5.08
CA PRO A 776 9.26 -27.06 5.42
C PRO A 776 8.07 -26.22 5.94
N ARG A 777 6.83 -26.71 5.82
CA ARG A 777 5.61 -26.07 6.38
C ARG A 777 5.37 -26.36 7.86
N ALA A 778 6.06 -27.33 8.44
CA ALA A 778 5.83 -27.78 9.81
C ALA A 778 6.62 -26.99 10.87
N ALA A 779 7.62 -26.20 10.47
CA ALA A 779 8.58 -25.58 11.38
C ALA A 779 8.22 -24.15 11.85
N GLU A 780 7.09 -23.59 11.42
CA GLU A 780 6.76 -22.16 11.65
C GLU A 780 5.57 -21.92 12.57
N TRP A 781 5.14 -22.92 13.35
CA TRP A 781 4.21 -22.68 14.46
C TRP A 781 5.02 -22.20 15.68
N GLU A 782 5.51 -20.96 15.66
CA GLU A 782 5.87 -20.27 16.90
C GLU A 782 4.63 -19.55 17.42
N ASP A 783 4.18 -19.93 18.61
CA ASP A 783 3.09 -19.30 19.34
C ASP A 783 3.50 -17.85 19.68
N ASP A 784 2.84 -16.87 19.06
CA ASP A 784 3.00 -15.42 19.29
C ASP A 784 2.46 -14.99 20.68
N SER A 785 2.66 -15.82 21.71
CA SER A 785 2.18 -15.58 23.07
C SER A 785 3.22 -15.81 24.18
N GLU A 786 4.45 -15.33 23.98
CA GLU A 786 5.35 -15.02 25.11
C GLU A 786 6.00 -13.63 24.97
N GLU A 787 5.25 -12.59 25.36
CA GLU A 787 5.88 -11.42 25.99
C GLU A 787 6.37 -11.83 27.38
N GLU A 788 7.66 -12.15 27.54
CA GLU A 788 8.36 -11.92 28.81
C GLU A 788 9.88 -11.78 28.55
N GLY A 789 10.44 -10.64 28.96
CA GLY A 789 11.82 -10.30 28.69
C GLY A 789 12.81 -11.01 29.62
N GLU A 790 14.01 -11.30 29.12
CA GLU A 790 15.20 -11.36 29.96
C GLU A 790 16.49 -10.97 29.21
N ALA A 791 17.16 -9.98 29.81
CA ALA A 791 18.57 -9.64 29.86
C ALA A 791 19.54 -10.01 28.72
N ALA A 792 20.13 -8.95 28.16
CA ALA A 792 21.43 -8.95 27.51
C ALA A 792 22.53 -9.62 28.37
N GLN A 793 23.33 -10.50 27.75
CA GLN A 793 24.72 -10.72 28.14
C GLN A 793 25.62 -10.85 26.90
N CYS A 794 26.66 -10.01 26.88
CA CYS A 794 27.78 -10.07 25.95
C CYS A 794 28.63 -11.34 26.18
N ALA A 795 29.17 -11.92 25.09
CA ALA A 795 30.54 -12.46 25.08
C ALA A 795 31.08 -12.63 23.65
N GLN A 796 32.38 -12.40 23.55
CA GLN A 796 33.26 -12.37 22.38
C GLN A 796 33.34 -13.68 21.58
N GLN A 797 33.43 -13.57 20.24
CA GLN A 797 34.65 -13.86 19.46
C GLN A 797 34.57 -13.23 18.07
#